data_AF-A0A1E7Y0R5-F1
#
_entry.id   AF-A0A1E7Y0R5-F1
#
_cell.length_a   1.000
_cell.length_b   1.000
_cell.length_c   1.000
_cell.angle_alpha   90.00
_cell.angle_beta   90.00
_cell.angle_gamma   90.00
#
_symmetry.space_group_name_H-M   'P 1'
#
loop_
_entity.id
_entity.type
_entity.pdbx_description
1 polymer ?
#
loop_
_entity_poly.entity_id
_entity_poly.type
_entity_poly.pdbx_seq_one_letter_code
_entity_poly.pdbx_strand_id
1 'polypeptide(L)'
;MCAAIVVAFAVMVAVECVLCNMPFWRSLAASGDSAAAYNVLGPGLERTDEGLLKVTDPTQAYMQVDADGSSEYVRMDPVSSKALDKAARQSEQVLRTVRVRPDVNRRAGTVSSVSVSSPRSLYVHAAAAGGSVCVRIVEPKGSLIPFDAVRANVRVPFALNPLRIGVMVAVLAMVLVWRPGSRLWRMPLDTTSVRQRAWLGALLAVPVVVTCAVVVWQLVEAAPLSFHTKGTYTYDFDQYDYVARALLDGHAWLDLDVPDALRDAADPYDVATRQRLLADGVSPVYWDYAFYQGHWYSYFGVVPALLLFLPYRAVTSLFVDGGLMMPCGAAVPLLMLGFLVFGCLLVIRVISRIRPNAPLAAVSMLCVFMLLASNGLYLWYRTNFYSVPIAASLFLSVLGLWLWLGAAKRVPVSGDRIREVDGTQSLSLPHLAAGSMCIAANLGCRPQFILVALLAFVIFWPQIQSIFRHASNDSSLPHMSVWRLMRAPLAALLPALIAIVPLLAYNVVRFGSPLDFGTSYQMTVTDMTSYRQPLSNLALTVAYYLFLPLRFTDAFPFLAVNPTPLPTWGFTEAMPGGLFTIAPLTLAALACPFLYRRMRKAGRTNTWLLLTSSLALGLLLVVIDSRMAGLGWRYIADFGWLFALAALPSLLIVLDCGKPRLRWVCRAGFLALLLFTLVVALMSLFLPGRDDEMLRNNPALYLDVQSWFMLG
;
A
#
# COMPACT_ATOMS: atom_id res chain seq x y z
N MET A 1 -31.75 20.18 2.75
CA MET A 1 -30.91 19.18 2.08
C MET A 1 -30.61 19.58 0.64
N CYS A 2 -31.61 20.03 -0.12
CA CYS A 2 -31.47 20.49 -1.50
C CYS A 2 -30.48 21.63 -1.70
N ALA A 3 -30.53 22.70 -0.88
CA ALA A 3 -29.61 23.84 -1.04
C ALA A 3 -28.12 23.44 -0.95
N ALA A 4 -27.74 22.54 -0.03
CA ALA A 4 -26.36 22.09 0.10
C ALA A 4 -25.90 21.21 -1.08
N ILE A 5 -26.80 20.44 -1.67
CA ILE A 5 -26.51 19.63 -2.86
C ILE A 5 -26.36 20.55 -4.08
N VAL A 6 -27.24 21.54 -4.23
CA VAL A 6 -27.18 22.55 -5.30
C VAL A 6 -25.89 23.36 -5.22
N VAL A 7 -25.53 23.87 -4.03
CA VAL A 7 -24.27 24.60 -3.84
C VAL A 7 -23.07 23.72 -4.16
N ALA A 8 -23.06 22.47 -3.70
CA ALA A 8 -21.95 21.57 -3.98
C ALA A 8 -21.83 21.21 -5.47
N PHE A 9 -22.96 21.00 -6.15
CA PHE A 9 -22.98 20.80 -7.60
C PHE A 9 -22.48 22.05 -8.34
N ALA A 10 -22.90 23.25 -7.94
CA ALA A 10 -22.42 24.50 -8.51
C ALA A 10 -20.90 24.68 -8.31
N VAL A 11 -20.37 24.34 -7.14
CA VAL A 11 -18.93 24.32 -6.88
C VAL A 11 -18.22 23.32 -7.80
N MET A 12 -18.74 22.11 -7.96
CA MET A 12 -18.16 21.12 -8.87
C MET A 12 -18.14 21.61 -10.32
N VAL A 13 -19.23 22.21 -10.80
CA VAL A 13 -19.29 22.79 -12.15
C VAL A 13 -18.29 23.93 -12.30
N ALA A 14 -18.15 24.80 -11.29
CA ALA A 14 -17.15 25.86 -11.30
C ALA A 14 -15.71 25.30 -11.32
N VAL A 15 -15.41 24.29 -10.50
CA VAL A 15 -14.08 23.65 -10.49
C VAL A 15 -13.78 23.00 -11.85
N GLU A 16 -14.72 22.23 -12.39
CA GLU A 16 -14.54 21.50 -13.65
C GLU A 16 -14.45 22.43 -14.87
N CYS A 17 -15.42 23.34 -15.01
CA CYS A 17 -15.56 24.18 -16.21
C CYS A 17 -14.68 25.44 -16.16
N VAL A 18 -14.31 25.91 -14.97
CA VAL A 18 -13.48 27.11 -14.81
C VAL A 18 -12.07 26.73 -14.38
N LEU A 19 -11.86 26.23 -13.15
CA LEU A 19 -10.51 26.03 -12.61
C LEU A 19 -9.68 25.01 -13.41
N CYS A 20 -10.23 23.82 -13.69
CA CYS A 20 -9.53 22.78 -14.44
C CYS A 20 -9.47 23.05 -15.97
N ASN A 21 -10.21 24.05 -16.44
CA ASN A 21 -10.19 24.51 -17.83
C ASN A 21 -9.67 25.95 -17.95
N MET A 22 -8.98 26.48 -16.93
CA MET A 22 -8.25 27.76 -17.00
C MET A 22 -7.34 27.87 -18.23
N PRO A 23 -6.62 26.81 -18.68
CA PRO A 23 -5.78 26.90 -19.86
C PRO A 23 -6.57 27.23 -21.14
N PHE A 24 -7.78 26.69 -21.27
CA PHE A 24 -8.68 27.01 -22.39
C PHE A 24 -9.11 28.47 -22.35
N TRP A 25 -9.45 28.99 -21.17
CA TRP A 25 -9.86 30.38 -21.01
C TRP A 25 -8.70 31.37 -21.27
N ARG A 26 -7.48 31.04 -20.83
CA ARG A 26 -6.28 31.85 -21.08
C ARG A 26 -5.86 31.84 -22.55
N SER A 27 -6.05 30.73 -23.25
CA SER A 27 -5.70 30.60 -24.68
C SER A 27 -6.86 30.92 -25.63
N LEU A 28 -7.93 31.56 -25.14
CA LEU A 28 -9.12 31.88 -25.96
C LEU A 28 -8.79 32.83 -27.13
N ALA A 29 -7.83 33.72 -26.94
CA ALA A 29 -7.38 34.72 -27.92
C ALA A 29 -6.31 34.20 -28.90
N ALA A 30 -5.95 32.92 -28.81
CA ALA A 30 -4.98 32.28 -29.69
C ALA A 30 -5.35 32.47 -31.16
N SER A 31 -4.41 32.95 -31.97
CA SER A 31 -4.60 33.26 -33.39
C SER A 31 -4.70 32.02 -34.29
N GLY A 32 -4.33 30.85 -33.78
CA GLY A 32 -4.33 29.55 -34.48
C GLY A 32 -2.93 28.93 -34.55
N ASP A 33 -2.84 27.64 -34.87
CA ASP A 33 -1.56 26.91 -34.92
C ASP A 33 -0.54 27.61 -35.84
N SER A 34 0.71 27.77 -35.38
CA SER A 34 1.82 28.30 -36.18
C SER A 34 1.99 27.53 -37.51
N ALA A 35 2.03 28.24 -38.64
CA ALA A 35 1.89 27.69 -40.00
C ALA A 35 3.11 26.92 -40.58
N ALA A 36 4.16 26.62 -39.81
CA ALA A 36 5.37 25.99 -40.34
C ALA A 36 5.16 24.50 -40.63
N ALA A 37 5.47 23.96 -41.81
CA ALA A 37 5.35 22.50 -42.04
C ALA A 37 6.27 21.69 -41.10
N TYR A 38 7.48 22.21 -40.85
CA TYR A 38 8.48 21.64 -39.94
C TYR A 38 9.16 22.73 -39.12
N ASN A 39 9.60 22.38 -37.91
CA ASN A 39 10.36 23.26 -37.02
C ASN A 39 11.83 23.39 -37.43
N VAL A 40 12.46 24.48 -37.03
CA VAL A 40 13.93 24.58 -37.07
C VAL A 40 14.47 23.65 -35.98
N LEU A 41 15.28 22.68 -36.38
CA LEU A 41 15.91 21.72 -35.47
C LEU A 41 17.28 22.21 -35.02
N GLY A 42 17.56 22.10 -33.73
CA GLY A 42 18.92 22.25 -33.20
C GLY A 42 19.84 21.13 -33.69
N PRO A 43 21.15 21.37 -33.75
CA PRO A 43 22.12 20.39 -34.30
C PRO A 43 22.23 19.12 -33.46
N GLY A 44 21.68 19.10 -32.23
CA GLY A 44 21.59 17.92 -31.39
C GLY A 44 20.41 16.98 -31.71
N LEU A 45 19.61 17.28 -32.75
CA LEU A 45 18.51 16.45 -33.23
C LEU A 45 18.69 16.07 -34.70
N GLU A 46 18.45 14.80 -34.98
CA GLU A 46 18.43 14.26 -36.34
C GLU A 46 17.08 13.60 -36.60
N ARG A 47 16.46 13.90 -37.74
CA ARG A 47 15.18 13.29 -38.12
C ARG A 47 15.44 11.94 -38.80
N THR A 48 14.75 10.91 -38.34
CA THR A 48 14.84 9.56 -38.91
C THR A 48 13.93 9.40 -40.13
N ASP A 49 14.16 8.36 -40.93
CA ASP A 49 13.31 8.01 -42.09
C ASP A 49 11.84 7.75 -41.71
N GLU A 50 11.59 7.38 -40.44
CA GLU A 50 10.26 7.12 -39.90
C GLU A 50 9.59 8.38 -39.32
N GLY A 51 10.27 9.53 -39.36
CA GLY A 51 9.77 10.83 -38.89
C GLY A 51 10.03 11.12 -37.40
N LEU A 52 10.66 10.21 -36.66
CA LEU A 52 11.06 10.43 -35.27
C LEU A 52 12.28 11.35 -35.20
N LEU A 53 12.55 11.90 -34.01
CA LEU A 53 13.75 12.69 -33.75
C LEU A 53 14.72 11.89 -32.87
N LYS A 54 15.94 11.68 -33.35
CA LYS A 54 17.03 11.05 -32.60
C LYS A 54 17.86 12.11 -31.90
N VAL A 55 18.10 11.92 -30.60
CA VAL A 55 18.99 12.80 -29.82
C VAL A 55 20.45 12.44 -30.09
N THR A 56 21.19 13.31 -30.79
CA THR A 56 22.62 13.14 -31.09
C THR A 56 23.50 13.84 -30.06
N ASP A 57 23.06 15.02 -29.58
CA ASP A 57 23.66 15.80 -28.49
C ASP A 57 22.56 16.45 -27.62
N PRO A 58 22.36 16.00 -26.38
CA PRO A 58 21.37 16.56 -25.46
C PRO A 58 21.52 18.05 -25.18
N THR A 59 22.71 18.64 -25.31
CA THR A 59 22.95 20.06 -24.99
C THR A 59 22.42 21.01 -26.08
N GLN A 60 22.31 20.50 -27.31
CA GLN A 60 21.85 21.21 -28.50
C GLN A 60 20.54 20.62 -29.07
N ALA A 61 19.84 19.79 -28.30
CA ALA A 61 18.61 19.15 -28.70
C ALA A 61 17.40 20.06 -28.49
N TYR A 62 16.94 20.75 -29.54
CA TYR A 62 15.75 21.61 -29.47
C TYR A 62 14.98 21.72 -30.78
N MET A 63 13.70 22.05 -30.66
CA MET A 63 12.84 22.45 -31.78
C MET A 63 12.44 23.91 -31.59
N GLN A 64 12.56 24.71 -32.65
CA GLN A 64 12.27 26.14 -32.60
C GLN A 64 11.07 26.50 -33.48
N VAL A 65 10.22 27.38 -32.96
CA VAL A 65 9.02 27.90 -33.62
C VAL A 65 8.80 29.35 -33.22
N ASP A 66 8.33 30.17 -34.15
CA ASP A 66 7.98 31.56 -33.84
C ASP A 66 6.52 31.67 -33.38
N ALA A 67 6.32 32.45 -32.33
CA ALA A 67 5.04 32.73 -31.69
C ALA A 67 4.71 34.22 -31.84
N ASP A 68 3.44 34.52 -32.10
CA ASP A 68 2.95 35.90 -32.24
C ASP A 68 2.50 36.52 -30.91
N GLY A 69 2.48 35.72 -29.85
CA GLY A 69 2.10 36.14 -28.50
C GLY A 69 0.62 36.02 -28.19
N SER A 70 -0.20 35.48 -29.09
CA SER A 70 -1.63 35.24 -28.86
C SER A 70 -1.92 34.12 -27.85
N SER A 71 -0.94 33.25 -27.56
CA SER A 71 -1.03 32.18 -26.57
C SER A 71 0.31 31.96 -25.88
N GLU A 72 0.27 31.65 -24.59
CA GLU A 72 1.43 31.21 -23.79
C GLU A 72 1.66 29.70 -23.88
N TYR A 73 0.88 28.99 -24.69
CA TYR A 73 0.95 27.54 -24.79
C TYR A 73 1.58 27.09 -26.10
N VAL A 74 2.22 25.94 -26.03
CA VAL A 74 2.85 25.25 -27.14
C VAL A 74 2.33 23.82 -27.15
N ARG A 75 2.02 23.27 -28.34
CA ARG A 75 1.58 21.88 -28.51
C ARG A 75 2.67 21.05 -29.15
N MET A 76 2.97 19.91 -28.56
CA MET A 76 3.83 18.88 -29.14
C MET A 76 2.98 17.98 -30.05
N ASP A 77 3.26 17.96 -31.34
CA ASP A 77 2.55 17.13 -32.31
C ASP A 77 3.24 15.76 -32.42
N PRO A 78 2.57 14.67 -32.02
CA PRO A 78 3.13 13.34 -32.12
C PRO A 78 3.20 12.87 -33.57
N VAL A 79 4.17 11.99 -33.86
CA VAL A 79 4.16 11.22 -35.10
C VAL A 79 2.90 10.34 -35.19
N SER A 80 2.54 9.90 -36.39
CA SER A 80 1.37 9.01 -36.56
C SER A 80 1.49 7.74 -35.70
N SER A 81 0.36 7.24 -35.19
CA SER A 81 0.33 6.02 -34.36
C SER A 81 0.97 4.82 -35.06
N LYS A 82 0.76 4.69 -36.38
CA LYS A 82 1.39 3.64 -37.20
C LYS A 82 2.92 3.73 -37.22
N ALA A 83 3.46 4.93 -37.35
CA ALA A 83 4.91 5.16 -37.32
C ALA A 83 5.47 4.87 -35.93
N LEU A 84 4.78 5.31 -34.88
CA LEU A 84 5.16 5.04 -33.49
C LEU A 84 5.19 3.53 -33.18
N ASP A 85 4.13 2.80 -33.57
CA ASP A 85 4.04 1.36 -33.32
C ASP A 85 5.09 0.57 -34.09
N LYS A 86 5.41 1.01 -35.32
CA LYS A 86 6.48 0.42 -36.12
C LYS A 86 7.84 0.64 -35.47
N ALA A 87 8.16 1.88 -35.09
CA ALA A 87 9.41 2.23 -34.44
C ALA A 87 9.59 1.52 -33.09
N ALA A 88 8.53 1.45 -32.28
CA ALA A 88 8.55 0.79 -30.97
C ALA A 88 8.76 -0.74 -31.07
N ARG A 89 8.38 -1.37 -32.20
CA ARG A 89 8.68 -2.79 -32.45
C ARG A 89 10.14 -3.01 -32.89
N GLN A 90 10.79 -1.98 -33.42
CA GLN A 90 12.14 -2.06 -33.97
C GLN A 90 13.22 -1.63 -32.97
N SER A 91 12.88 -0.78 -31.99
CA SER A 91 13.82 -0.27 -31.01
C SER A 91 13.16 0.04 -29.67
N GLU A 92 13.77 -0.44 -28.59
CA GLU A 92 13.39 -0.09 -27.21
C GLU A 92 13.78 1.36 -26.83
N GLN A 93 14.53 2.06 -27.67
CA GLN A 93 14.94 3.45 -27.43
C GLN A 93 13.85 4.48 -27.75
N VAL A 94 12.70 4.04 -28.28
CA VAL A 94 11.54 4.89 -28.56
C VAL A 94 10.84 5.25 -27.26
N LEU A 95 10.93 6.53 -26.90
CA LEU A 95 10.29 7.04 -25.70
C LEU A 95 8.80 7.30 -25.96
N ARG A 96 7.93 6.91 -25.01
CA ARG A 96 6.51 7.31 -25.02
C ARG A 96 6.23 8.54 -24.15
N THR A 97 7.16 8.86 -23.27
CA THR A 97 7.14 10.01 -22.38
C THR A 97 8.47 10.73 -22.53
N VAL A 98 8.42 12.05 -22.72
CA VAL A 98 9.58 12.87 -23.06
C VAL A 98 9.56 14.11 -22.18
N ARG A 99 10.72 14.45 -21.61
CA ARG A 99 10.90 15.69 -20.85
C ARG A 99 11.26 16.82 -21.80
N VAL A 100 10.52 17.91 -21.68
CA VAL A 100 10.67 19.10 -22.53
C VAL A 100 10.74 20.36 -21.69
N ARG A 101 11.45 21.37 -22.19
CA ARG A 101 11.55 22.69 -21.57
C ARG A 101 11.38 23.79 -22.63
N PRO A 102 10.25 24.50 -22.65
CA PRO A 102 10.00 25.59 -23.59
C PRO A 102 10.66 26.89 -23.10
N ASP A 103 11.79 27.26 -23.71
CA ASP A 103 12.50 28.50 -23.46
C ASP A 103 12.00 29.59 -24.43
N VAL A 104 11.81 30.83 -23.97
CA VAL A 104 11.32 31.95 -24.81
C VAL A 104 12.20 33.18 -24.60
N ASN A 105 12.71 33.77 -25.68
CA ASN A 105 13.53 34.99 -25.63
C ASN A 105 14.65 34.92 -24.57
N ARG A 106 15.36 33.77 -24.50
CA ARG A 106 16.42 33.44 -23.51
C ARG A 106 15.97 33.29 -22.06
N ARG A 107 14.67 33.29 -21.77
CA ARG A 107 14.13 32.89 -20.47
C ARG A 107 13.87 31.39 -20.47
N ALA A 108 14.46 30.69 -19.51
CA ALA A 108 14.27 29.25 -19.38
C ALA A 108 12.87 28.95 -18.82
N GLY A 109 12.17 28.00 -19.45
CA GLY A 109 10.89 27.50 -18.96
C GLY A 109 11.04 26.44 -17.87
N THR A 110 9.91 25.89 -17.43
CA THR A 110 9.88 24.73 -16.52
C THR A 110 9.98 23.43 -17.29
N VAL A 111 10.80 22.49 -16.80
CA VAL A 111 10.85 21.14 -17.37
C VAL A 111 9.53 20.43 -17.07
N SER A 112 8.89 19.91 -18.11
CA SER A 112 7.63 19.18 -18.02
C SER A 112 7.74 17.87 -18.79
N SER A 113 7.08 16.82 -18.29
CA SER A 113 6.99 15.55 -19.01
C SER A 113 5.74 15.55 -19.88
N VAL A 114 5.87 15.14 -21.14
CA VAL A 114 4.78 15.02 -22.10
C VAL A 114 4.71 13.59 -22.61
N SER A 115 3.51 13.06 -22.85
CA SER A 115 3.35 11.70 -23.39
C SER A 115 2.32 11.64 -24.50
N VAL A 116 2.65 10.84 -25.52
CA VAL A 116 1.75 10.51 -26.63
C VAL A 116 0.51 9.74 -26.16
N SER A 117 0.54 9.12 -24.98
CA SER A 117 -0.60 8.43 -24.37
C SER A 117 -1.51 9.36 -23.57
N SER A 118 -1.11 10.62 -23.34
CA SER A 118 -1.88 11.62 -22.60
C SER A 118 -2.04 12.89 -23.45
N PRO A 119 -3.13 13.04 -24.23
CA PRO A 119 -3.31 14.15 -25.15
C PRO A 119 -3.25 15.54 -24.50
N ARG A 120 -3.73 15.67 -23.24
CA ARG A 120 -3.66 16.94 -22.50
C ARG A 120 -2.23 17.28 -22.07
N SER A 121 -1.38 16.29 -21.83
CA SER A 121 0.02 16.52 -21.48
C SER A 121 0.83 17.12 -22.64
N LEU A 122 0.38 16.99 -23.89
CA LEU A 122 1.08 17.54 -25.06
C LEU A 122 1.07 19.06 -25.14
N TYR A 123 0.24 19.72 -24.34
CA TYR A 123 0.24 21.17 -24.21
C TYR A 123 1.19 21.56 -23.07
N VAL A 124 2.11 22.48 -23.33
CA VAL A 124 3.09 22.93 -22.34
C VAL A 124 3.05 24.45 -22.26
N HIS A 125 3.13 24.98 -21.05
CA HIS A 125 3.22 26.43 -20.80
C HIS A 125 4.64 26.91 -21.13
N ALA A 126 4.74 27.96 -21.93
CA ALA A 126 6.00 28.58 -22.33
C ALA A 126 6.40 29.70 -21.37
N ALA A 127 7.71 29.95 -21.22
CA ALA A 127 8.24 30.94 -20.28
C ALA A 127 7.73 32.39 -20.50
N ALA A 128 7.25 32.71 -21.70
CA ALA A 128 6.59 33.96 -22.05
C ALA A 128 5.73 33.78 -23.31
N ALA A 129 4.79 34.71 -23.55
CA ALA A 129 4.09 34.81 -24.83
C ALA A 129 4.98 35.49 -25.89
N GLY A 130 4.99 34.94 -27.10
CA GLY A 130 5.53 35.59 -28.30
C GLY A 130 7.05 35.53 -28.46
N GLY A 131 7.52 35.88 -29.67
CA GLY A 131 8.92 35.77 -30.05
C GLY A 131 9.29 34.34 -30.47
N SER A 132 10.58 33.98 -30.36
CA SER A 132 11.03 32.66 -30.78
C SER A 132 11.04 31.69 -29.60
N VAL A 133 10.21 30.65 -29.70
CA VAL A 133 10.06 29.59 -28.70
C VAL A 133 11.00 28.44 -29.06
N CYS A 134 11.90 28.12 -28.14
CA CYS A 134 12.86 27.03 -28.25
C CYS A 134 12.48 25.92 -27.27
N VAL A 135 11.84 24.86 -27.76
CA VAL A 135 11.50 23.69 -26.96
C VAL A 135 12.69 22.75 -26.92
N ARG A 136 13.40 22.74 -25.79
CA ARG A 136 14.51 21.83 -25.54
C ARG A 136 14.00 20.45 -25.15
N ILE A 137 14.65 19.42 -25.67
CA ILE A 137 14.39 18.01 -25.32
C ILE A 137 15.44 17.59 -24.28
N VAL A 138 14.97 17.18 -23.10
CA VAL A 138 15.81 16.86 -21.95
C VAL A 138 15.93 15.34 -21.81
N GLU A 139 16.40 14.68 -22.86
CA GLU A 139 16.56 13.23 -22.93
C GLU A 139 17.99 12.82 -23.30
N PRO A 140 18.44 11.62 -22.88
CA PRO A 140 19.81 11.19 -23.12
C PRO A 140 20.11 10.94 -24.60
N LYS A 141 21.40 10.96 -24.94
CA LYS A 141 21.88 10.65 -26.29
C LYS A 141 21.41 9.25 -26.71
N GLY A 142 20.93 9.13 -27.94
CA GLY A 142 20.39 7.89 -28.51
C GLY A 142 18.90 7.71 -28.33
N SER A 143 18.22 8.50 -27.50
CA SER A 143 16.75 8.45 -27.38
C SER A 143 16.05 8.81 -28.69
N LEU A 144 14.99 8.08 -29.00
CA LEU A 144 14.10 8.34 -30.13
C LEU A 144 12.82 9.00 -29.62
N ILE A 145 12.56 10.21 -30.11
CA ILE A 145 11.50 11.10 -29.66
C ILE A 145 10.34 11.04 -30.67
N PRO A 146 9.11 10.74 -30.22
CA PRO A 146 7.97 10.50 -31.10
C PRO A 146 7.22 11.78 -31.48
N PHE A 147 7.93 12.89 -31.75
CA PHE A 147 7.32 14.17 -32.11
C PHE A 147 7.77 14.63 -33.50
N ASP A 148 6.80 15.01 -34.32
CA ASP A 148 7.03 15.52 -35.66
C ASP A 148 7.15 17.05 -35.66
N ALA A 149 6.40 17.72 -34.80
CA ALA A 149 6.43 19.17 -34.74
C ALA A 149 6.09 19.75 -33.37
N VAL A 150 6.37 21.03 -33.24
CA VAL A 150 6.00 21.91 -32.14
C VAL A 150 5.21 23.06 -32.72
N ARG A 151 4.00 23.29 -32.19
CA ARG A 151 3.10 24.35 -32.62
C ARG A 151 3.01 25.43 -31.55
N ALA A 152 3.23 26.68 -31.93
CA ALA A 152 2.95 27.84 -31.09
C ALA A 152 1.56 28.41 -31.40
N ASN A 153 1.15 29.41 -30.61
CA ASN A 153 -0.11 30.15 -30.77
C ASN A 153 -1.36 29.25 -30.69
N VAL A 154 -1.23 28.14 -29.96
CA VAL A 154 -2.26 27.09 -29.89
C VAL A 154 -3.34 27.45 -28.88
N ARG A 155 -4.56 27.03 -29.19
CA ARG A 155 -5.66 27.03 -28.22
C ARG A 155 -5.71 25.69 -27.50
N VAL A 156 -5.61 25.71 -26.17
CA VAL A 156 -5.81 24.51 -25.36
C VAL A 156 -7.28 24.13 -25.41
N PRO A 157 -7.65 22.89 -25.76
CA PRO A 157 -9.05 22.50 -25.90
C PRO A 157 -9.77 22.47 -24.55
N PHE A 158 -11.04 22.88 -24.56
CA PHE A 158 -11.93 22.65 -23.42
C PHE A 158 -12.18 21.15 -23.30
N ALA A 159 -11.98 20.58 -22.13
CA ALA A 159 -12.24 19.17 -21.92
C ALA A 159 -12.79 18.89 -20.52
N LEU A 160 -13.92 18.19 -20.50
CA LEU A 160 -14.49 17.56 -19.33
C LEU A 160 -13.78 16.24 -19.10
N ASN A 161 -13.31 15.99 -17.87
CA ASN A 161 -12.64 14.75 -17.53
C ASN A 161 -13.56 13.88 -16.66
N PRO A 162 -14.10 12.76 -17.18
CA PRO A 162 -15.01 11.89 -16.43
C PRO A 162 -14.41 11.34 -15.14
N LEU A 163 -13.11 11.03 -15.14
CA LEU A 163 -12.40 10.55 -13.95
C LEU A 163 -12.37 11.62 -12.86
N ARG A 164 -11.98 12.85 -13.21
CA ARG A 164 -11.96 13.99 -12.28
C ARG A 164 -13.35 14.32 -11.73
N ILE A 165 -14.37 14.34 -12.60
CA ILE A 165 -15.77 14.53 -12.19
C ILE A 165 -16.19 13.41 -11.23
N GLY A 166 -15.90 12.15 -11.56
CA GLY A 166 -16.19 10.99 -10.72
C GLY A 166 -15.53 11.10 -9.33
N VAL A 167 -14.26 11.51 -9.27
CA VAL A 167 -13.54 11.75 -8.01
C VAL A 167 -14.20 12.87 -7.20
N MET A 168 -14.57 13.99 -7.83
CA MET A 168 -15.28 15.08 -7.14
C MET A 168 -16.65 14.63 -6.61
N VAL A 169 -17.41 13.84 -7.38
CA VAL A 169 -18.69 13.26 -6.92
C VAL A 169 -18.46 12.35 -5.72
N ALA A 170 -17.45 11.49 -5.75
CA ALA A 170 -17.14 10.57 -4.66
C ALA A 170 -16.78 11.32 -3.37
N VAL A 171 -15.88 12.32 -3.45
CA VAL A 171 -15.49 13.16 -2.31
C VAL A 171 -16.71 13.90 -1.76
N LEU A 172 -17.54 14.48 -2.62
CA LEU A 172 -18.74 15.18 -2.21
C LEU A 172 -19.74 14.25 -1.52
N ALA A 173 -19.97 13.05 -2.07
CA ALA A 173 -20.83 12.05 -1.47
C ALA A 173 -20.36 11.68 -0.05
N MET A 174 -19.05 11.45 0.14
CA MET A 174 -18.46 11.18 1.45
C MET A 174 -18.71 12.34 2.43
N VAL A 175 -18.49 13.59 2.00
CA VAL A 175 -18.75 14.79 2.82
C VAL A 175 -20.23 14.89 3.21
N LEU A 176 -21.15 14.68 2.27
CA LEU A 176 -22.59 14.77 2.51
C LEU A 176 -23.10 13.67 3.45
N VAL A 177 -22.52 12.47 3.34
CA VAL A 177 -22.85 11.31 4.17
C VAL A 177 -22.32 11.47 5.61
N TRP A 178 -21.14 12.07 5.79
CA TRP A 178 -20.49 12.18 7.10
C TRP A 178 -20.60 13.54 7.80
N ARG A 179 -21.05 14.61 7.12
CA ARG A 179 -21.21 15.92 7.75
C ARG A 179 -22.03 15.84 9.04
N PRO A 180 -21.78 16.70 10.05
CA PRO A 180 -22.43 16.60 11.37
C PRO A 180 -23.97 16.60 11.35
N GLY A 181 -24.58 17.19 10.31
CA GLY A 181 -26.05 17.21 10.11
C GLY A 181 -26.63 16.01 9.38
N SER A 182 -25.82 15.02 8.99
CA SER A 182 -26.28 13.81 8.30
C SER A 182 -27.19 12.94 9.17
N ARG A 183 -28.12 12.22 8.52
CA ARG A 183 -29.01 11.25 9.18
C ARG A 183 -28.23 10.12 9.86
N LEU A 184 -27.04 9.76 9.34
CA LEU A 184 -26.20 8.70 9.91
C LEU A 184 -25.72 8.99 11.35
N TRP A 185 -25.64 10.26 11.75
CA TRP A 185 -25.31 10.63 13.13
C TRP A 185 -26.43 10.33 14.13
N ARG A 186 -27.65 10.11 13.64
CA ARG A 186 -28.85 9.79 14.46
C ARG A 186 -29.18 8.30 14.43
N MET A 187 -28.57 7.53 13.53
CA MET A 187 -28.78 6.09 13.42
C MET A 187 -27.79 5.35 14.32
N PRO A 188 -28.24 4.63 15.36
CA PRO A 188 -27.35 3.83 16.18
C PRO A 188 -26.88 2.58 15.43
N LEU A 189 -25.64 2.18 15.65
CA LEU A 189 -25.12 0.89 15.24
C LEU A 189 -25.92 -0.22 15.94
N ASP A 190 -26.52 -1.10 15.13
CA ASP A 190 -27.17 -2.32 15.57
C ASP A 190 -26.64 -3.49 14.76
N THR A 191 -25.78 -4.29 15.38
CA THR A 191 -25.16 -5.46 14.75
C THR A 191 -26.12 -6.63 14.55
N THR A 192 -27.32 -6.59 15.16
CA THR A 192 -28.35 -7.62 14.96
C THR A 192 -29.27 -7.30 13.79
N SER A 193 -29.38 -6.01 13.42
CA SER A 193 -30.18 -5.54 12.29
C SER A 193 -29.73 -6.14 10.95
N VAL A 194 -30.62 -6.93 10.33
CA VAL A 194 -30.42 -7.47 8.98
C VAL A 194 -30.23 -6.35 7.96
N ARG A 195 -30.98 -5.25 8.11
CA ARG A 195 -30.88 -4.09 7.20
C ARG A 195 -29.50 -3.45 7.24
N GLN A 196 -28.93 -3.20 8.42
CA GLN A 196 -27.58 -2.62 8.51
C GLN A 196 -26.51 -3.56 7.96
N ARG A 197 -26.65 -4.87 8.20
CA ARG A 197 -25.75 -5.88 7.64
C ARG A 197 -25.84 -5.98 6.11
N ALA A 198 -27.04 -5.90 5.55
CA ALA A 198 -27.26 -5.88 4.10
C ALA A 198 -26.62 -4.65 3.45
N TRP A 199 -26.78 -3.46 4.07
CA TRP A 199 -26.11 -2.24 3.59
C TRP A 199 -24.60 -2.32 3.69
N LEU A 200 -24.05 -2.85 4.79
CA LEU A 200 -22.60 -3.10 4.88
C LEU A 200 -22.13 -4.06 3.79
N GLY A 201 -22.88 -5.15 3.54
CA GLY A 201 -22.61 -6.09 2.45
C GLY A 201 -22.63 -5.42 1.08
N ALA A 202 -23.64 -4.59 0.80
CA ALA A 202 -23.74 -3.84 -0.46
C ALA A 202 -22.59 -2.85 -0.64
N LEU A 203 -22.16 -2.18 0.42
CA LEU A 203 -21.00 -1.27 0.39
C LEU A 203 -19.70 -2.03 0.14
N LEU A 204 -19.52 -3.21 0.76
CA LEU A 204 -18.35 -4.06 0.55
C LEU A 204 -18.40 -4.82 -0.79
N ALA A 205 -19.56 -4.98 -1.42
CA ALA A 205 -19.67 -5.60 -2.73
C ALA A 205 -18.96 -4.79 -3.82
N VAL A 206 -18.90 -3.46 -3.69
CA VAL A 206 -18.18 -2.59 -4.65
C VAL A 206 -16.69 -2.93 -4.71
N PRO A 207 -15.91 -2.88 -3.61
CA PRO A 207 -14.52 -3.29 -3.64
C PRO A 207 -14.34 -4.78 -3.98
N VAL A 208 -15.28 -5.67 -3.63
CA VAL A 208 -15.24 -7.07 -4.09
C VAL A 208 -15.25 -7.16 -5.61
N VAL A 209 -16.19 -6.48 -6.29
CA VAL A 209 -16.29 -6.49 -7.75
C VAL A 209 -15.04 -5.88 -8.39
N VAL A 210 -14.55 -4.76 -7.85
CA VAL A 210 -13.31 -4.12 -8.32
C VAL A 210 -12.11 -5.06 -8.16
N THR A 211 -11.95 -5.70 -7.00
CA THR A 211 -10.88 -6.68 -6.77
C THR A 211 -11.00 -7.87 -7.71
N CYS A 212 -12.20 -8.41 -7.92
CA CYS A 212 -12.39 -9.50 -8.89
C CYS A 212 -11.99 -9.08 -10.30
N ALA A 213 -12.37 -7.87 -10.74
CA ALA A 213 -11.97 -7.36 -12.06
C ALA A 213 -10.44 -7.21 -12.17
N VAL A 214 -9.78 -6.65 -11.15
CA VAL A 214 -8.32 -6.52 -11.11
C VAL A 214 -7.63 -7.88 -11.11
N VAL A 215 -8.13 -8.84 -10.32
CA VAL A 215 -7.58 -10.19 -10.26
C VAL A 215 -7.71 -10.87 -11.62
N VAL A 216 -8.89 -10.84 -12.25
CA VAL A 216 -9.08 -11.42 -13.59
C VAL A 216 -8.14 -10.76 -14.59
N TRP A 217 -8.04 -9.43 -14.59
CA TRP A 217 -7.12 -8.71 -15.47
C TRP A 217 -5.66 -9.15 -15.26
N GLN A 218 -5.21 -9.24 -14.01
CA GLN A 218 -3.86 -9.69 -13.68
C GLN A 218 -3.61 -11.13 -14.10
N LEU A 219 -4.57 -12.04 -13.92
CA LEU A 219 -4.44 -13.43 -14.35
C LEU A 219 -4.36 -13.59 -15.88
N VAL A 220 -4.92 -12.64 -16.64
CA VAL A 220 -4.96 -12.70 -18.12
C VAL A 220 -3.78 -11.96 -18.75
N GLU A 221 -3.42 -10.79 -18.21
CA GLU A 221 -2.49 -9.85 -18.86
C GLU A 221 -1.10 -9.81 -18.21
N ALA A 222 -0.91 -10.38 -17.01
CA ALA A 222 0.40 -10.33 -16.37
C ALA A 222 1.42 -11.20 -17.10
N ALA A 223 2.54 -10.59 -17.47
CA ALA A 223 3.73 -11.28 -17.93
C ALA A 223 4.68 -11.56 -16.75
N PRO A 224 5.55 -12.58 -16.84
CA PRO A 224 6.60 -12.81 -15.86
C PRO A 224 7.46 -11.57 -15.63
N LEU A 225 7.72 -11.26 -14.36
CA LEU A 225 8.44 -10.06 -13.94
C LEU A 225 9.91 -10.39 -13.71
N SER A 226 10.57 -10.86 -14.76
CA SER A 226 12.00 -11.17 -14.78
C SER A 226 12.75 -10.24 -15.71
N PHE A 227 13.73 -9.52 -15.16
CA PHE A 227 14.55 -8.54 -15.86
C PHE A 227 16.02 -8.89 -15.68
N HIS A 228 16.73 -9.03 -16.79
CA HIS A 228 18.16 -9.33 -16.77
C HIS A 228 18.91 -8.47 -17.79
N THR A 229 20.00 -7.85 -17.34
CA THR A 229 20.98 -7.22 -18.22
C THR A 229 22.32 -7.92 -18.04
N LYS A 230 23.03 -8.18 -19.15
CA LYS A 230 24.34 -8.85 -19.10
C LYS A 230 25.29 -8.09 -18.15
N GLY A 231 26.01 -8.84 -17.31
CA GLY A 231 26.93 -8.29 -16.32
C GLY A 231 26.25 -7.65 -15.10
N THR A 232 24.94 -7.89 -14.91
CA THR A 232 24.18 -7.41 -13.75
C THR A 232 23.37 -8.54 -13.12
N TYR A 233 22.80 -8.27 -11.94
CA TYR A 233 21.90 -9.22 -11.28
C TYR A 233 20.68 -9.54 -12.14
N THR A 234 20.14 -10.75 -11.94
CA THR A 234 18.83 -11.15 -12.44
C THR A 234 17.78 -10.70 -11.43
N TYR A 235 16.91 -9.78 -11.84
CA TYR A 235 15.78 -9.31 -11.03
C TYR A 235 14.54 -10.11 -11.39
N ASP A 236 14.23 -11.10 -10.56
CA ASP A 236 13.04 -11.94 -10.71
C ASP A 236 12.12 -11.73 -9.50
N PHE A 237 10.88 -11.33 -9.80
CA PHE A 237 9.90 -10.95 -8.78
C PHE A 237 8.82 -12.01 -8.52
N ASP A 238 8.94 -13.20 -9.12
CA ASP A 238 7.93 -14.26 -9.08
C ASP A 238 8.23 -15.35 -8.02
N GLN A 239 8.98 -15.00 -6.96
CA GLN A 239 9.44 -15.93 -5.90
C GLN A 239 8.38 -16.87 -5.33
N TYR A 240 7.15 -16.36 -5.10
CA TYR A 240 6.07 -17.14 -4.49
C TYR A 240 5.56 -18.27 -5.38
N ASP A 241 5.65 -18.09 -6.70
CA ASP A 241 5.30 -19.13 -7.66
C ASP A 241 6.40 -20.21 -7.73
N TYR A 242 7.67 -19.82 -7.69
CA TYR A 242 8.77 -20.79 -7.54
C TYR A 242 8.65 -21.62 -6.26
N VAL A 243 8.25 -21.00 -5.14
CA VAL A 243 7.96 -21.74 -3.90
C VAL A 243 6.80 -22.71 -4.09
N ALA A 244 5.72 -22.29 -4.75
CA ALA A 244 4.59 -23.15 -5.03
C ALA A 244 4.98 -24.37 -5.87
N ARG A 245 5.83 -24.17 -6.90
CA ARG A 245 6.38 -25.23 -7.73
C ARG A 245 7.27 -26.20 -6.93
N ALA A 246 8.26 -25.69 -6.21
CA ALA A 246 9.16 -26.51 -5.40
C ALA A 246 8.40 -27.41 -4.42
N LEU A 247 7.34 -26.87 -3.79
CA LEU A 247 6.49 -27.63 -2.88
C LEU A 247 5.68 -28.73 -3.59
N LEU A 248 5.22 -28.51 -4.82
CA LEU A 248 4.56 -29.54 -5.64
C LEU A 248 5.54 -30.63 -6.07
N ASP A 249 6.78 -30.25 -6.36
CA ASP A 249 7.87 -31.15 -6.75
C ASP A 249 8.52 -31.86 -5.54
N GLY A 250 8.08 -31.53 -4.32
CA GLY A 250 8.40 -32.25 -3.10
C GLY A 250 9.68 -31.81 -2.37
N HIS A 251 10.21 -30.62 -2.69
CA HIS A 251 11.40 -30.05 -2.07
C HIS A 251 11.22 -28.60 -1.63
N ALA A 252 12.23 -28.06 -0.94
CA ALA A 252 12.17 -26.72 -0.35
C ALA A 252 13.01 -25.66 -1.07
N TRP A 253 13.99 -26.08 -1.87
CA TRP A 253 14.78 -25.18 -2.73
C TRP A 253 14.02 -24.85 -4.02
N LEU A 254 14.35 -23.73 -4.64
CA LEU A 254 13.75 -23.28 -5.90
C LEU A 254 14.51 -23.87 -7.10
N ASP A 255 13.77 -24.29 -8.13
CA ASP A 255 14.34 -24.79 -9.39
C ASP A 255 14.85 -23.64 -10.27
N LEU A 256 15.92 -23.01 -9.79
CA LEU A 256 16.61 -21.91 -10.44
C LEU A 256 18.06 -22.30 -10.70
N ASP A 257 18.60 -21.85 -11.83
CA ASP A 257 19.98 -22.14 -12.21
C ASP A 257 21.00 -21.58 -11.19
N VAL A 258 22.03 -22.36 -10.90
CA VAL A 258 23.13 -21.97 -10.01
C VAL A 258 24.44 -22.10 -10.79
N PRO A 259 25.07 -20.98 -11.18
CA PRO A 259 26.37 -21.02 -11.84
C PRO A 259 27.43 -21.68 -10.96
N ASP A 260 28.27 -22.55 -11.54
CA ASP A 260 29.32 -23.25 -10.79
C ASP A 260 30.28 -22.26 -10.11
N ALA A 261 30.67 -21.19 -10.81
CA ALA A 261 31.52 -20.14 -10.24
C ALA A 261 30.90 -19.42 -9.02
N LEU A 262 29.56 -19.34 -8.93
CA LEU A 262 28.88 -18.81 -7.74
C LEU A 262 28.82 -19.86 -6.63
N ARG A 263 28.53 -21.11 -6.97
CA ARG A 263 28.47 -22.24 -6.03
C ARG A 263 29.81 -22.47 -5.33
N ASP A 264 30.88 -22.38 -6.09
CA ASP A 264 32.25 -22.67 -5.66
C ASP A 264 32.96 -21.42 -5.10
N ALA A 265 32.31 -20.26 -5.09
CA ALA A 265 32.85 -19.05 -4.50
C ALA A 265 33.06 -19.24 -2.99
N ALA A 266 34.23 -18.84 -2.48
CA ALA A 266 34.56 -18.97 -1.07
C ALA A 266 33.62 -18.14 -0.15
N ASP A 267 33.20 -16.97 -0.63
CA ASP A 267 32.18 -16.14 0.03
C ASP A 267 31.22 -15.56 -1.04
N PRO A 268 30.11 -16.25 -1.33
CA PRO A 268 29.15 -15.78 -2.31
C PRO A 268 28.30 -14.60 -1.82
N TYR A 269 28.34 -14.25 -0.53
CA TYR A 269 27.52 -13.17 0.04
C TYR A 269 28.20 -11.81 -0.04
N ASP A 270 29.54 -11.80 0.05
CA ASP A 270 30.34 -10.60 -0.11
C ASP A 270 30.00 -9.83 -1.41
N VAL A 271 29.82 -8.52 -1.27
CA VAL A 271 29.42 -7.64 -2.38
C VAL A 271 30.52 -7.58 -3.43
N ALA A 272 31.80 -7.51 -3.02
CA ALA A 272 32.91 -7.40 -3.95
C ALA A 272 33.13 -8.71 -4.73
N THR A 273 32.91 -9.87 -4.11
CA THR A 273 32.90 -11.16 -4.80
C THR A 273 31.80 -11.23 -5.84
N ARG A 274 30.55 -10.88 -5.49
CA ARG A 274 29.45 -10.87 -6.46
C ARG A 274 29.69 -9.90 -7.62
N GLN A 275 30.23 -8.71 -7.36
CA GLN A 275 30.56 -7.74 -8.40
C GLN A 275 31.61 -8.26 -9.38
N ARG A 276 32.65 -8.97 -8.88
CA ARG A 276 33.65 -9.62 -9.74
C ARG A 276 33.04 -10.72 -10.60
N LEU A 277 32.25 -11.61 -10.00
CA LEU A 277 31.55 -12.67 -10.74
C LEU A 277 30.68 -12.10 -11.86
N LEU A 278 29.90 -11.05 -11.57
CA LEU A 278 29.08 -10.37 -12.58
C LEU A 278 29.93 -9.72 -13.68
N ALA A 279 31.04 -9.07 -13.33
CA ALA A 279 31.97 -8.48 -14.28
C ALA A 279 32.63 -9.53 -15.20
N ASP A 280 32.90 -10.71 -14.68
CA ASP A 280 33.43 -11.87 -15.41
C ASP A 280 32.36 -12.58 -16.26
N GLY A 281 31.11 -12.09 -16.24
CA GLY A 281 30.01 -12.60 -17.05
C GLY A 281 29.25 -13.77 -16.42
N VAL A 282 29.46 -14.07 -15.14
CA VAL A 282 28.72 -15.12 -14.42
C VAL A 282 27.24 -14.71 -14.30
N SER A 283 26.35 -15.55 -14.82
CA SER A 283 24.91 -15.33 -14.83
C SER A 283 24.18 -16.69 -14.86
N PRO A 284 23.01 -16.85 -14.21
CA PRO A 284 22.29 -15.84 -13.43
C PRO A 284 22.81 -15.71 -11.99
N VAL A 285 22.78 -14.48 -11.46
CA VAL A 285 22.90 -14.21 -10.01
C VAL A 285 21.64 -13.47 -9.59
N TYR A 286 20.76 -14.15 -8.86
CA TYR A 286 19.44 -13.61 -8.54
C TYR A 286 19.50 -12.58 -7.41
N TRP A 287 18.83 -11.45 -7.63
CA TRP A 287 18.69 -10.39 -6.62
C TRP A 287 17.55 -10.71 -5.65
N ASP A 288 17.79 -10.53 -4.36
CA ASP A 288 16.81 -10.69 -3.28
C ASP A 288 16.31 -12.13 -3.06
N TYR A 289 17.11 -13.12 -3.43
CA TYR A 289 16.91 -14.52 -3.06
C TYR A 289 17.88 -14.93 -1.95
N ALA A 290 17.52 -15.94 -1.17
CA ALA A 290 18.43 -16.56 -0.22
C ALA A 290 19.24 -17.65 -0.94
N PHE A 291 20.57 -17.56 -0.90
CA PHE A 291 21.45 -18.59 -1.44
C PHE A 291 22.04 -19.39 -0.28
N TYR A 292 21.78 -20.69 -0.20
CA TYR A 292 22.26 -21.50 0.92
C TYR A 292 22.62 -22.91 0.45
N GLN A 293 23.80 -23.39 0.83
CA GLN A 293 24.32 -24.72 0.46
C GLN A 293 24.18 -25.07 -1.03
N GLY A 294 24.47 -24.11 -1.91
CA GLY A 294 24.43 -24.32 -3.35
C GLY A 294 23.03 -24.28 -3.98
N HIS A 295 22.00 -23.90 -3.23
CA HIS A 295 20.62 -23.81 -3.68
C HIS A 295 20.01 -22.43 -3.44
N TRP A 296 19.06 -22.05 -4.29
CA TRP A 296 18.24 -20.86 -4.11
C TRP A 296 16.99 -21.15 -3.28
N TYR A 297 16.63 -20.21 -2.42
CA TYR A 297 15.43 -20.23 -1.58
C TYR A 297 14.76 -18.88 -1.62
N SER A 298 13.44 -18.86 -1.41
CA SER A 298 12.78 -17.62 -0.99
C SER A 298 12.98 -17.45 0.52
N TYR A 299 13.39 -16.26 0.95
CA TYR A 299 13.49 -15.92 2.38
C TYR A 299 12.14 -15.45 2.96
N PHE A 300 11.12 -15.30 2.11
CA PHE A 300 9.77 -14.97 2.56
C PHE A 300 9.09 -16.17 3.22
N GLY A 301 8.09 -15.87 4.06
CA GLY A 301 7.28 -16.90 4.67
C GLY A 301 6.45 -17.67 3.64
N VAL A 302 6.29 -18.98 3.85
CA VAL A 302 5.65 -19.94 2.93
C VAL A 302 4.11 -19.91 2.94
N VAL A 303 3.48 -19.37 3.98
CA VAL A 303 2.01 -19.42 4.14
C VAL A 303 1.26 -18.74 3.00
N PRO A 304 1.66 -17.56 2.48
CA PRO A 304 1.00 -17.00 1.31
C PRO A 304 1.05 -17.94 0.09
N ALA A 305 2.17 -18.65 -0.11
CA ALA A 305 2.28 -19.67 -1.16
C ALA A 305 1.24 -20.78 -0.98
N LEU A 306 1.11 -21.32 0.25
CA LEU A 306 0.14 -22.36 0.58
C LEU A 306 -1.32 -21.89 0.47
N LEU A 307 -1.60 -20.62 0.75
CA LEU A 307 -2.96 -20.07 0.72
C LEU A 307 -3.46 -19.78 -0.69
N LEU A 308 -2.57 -19.33 -1.60
CA LEU A 308 -2.97 -18.76 -2.89
C LEU A 308 -2.23 -19.37 -4.08
N PHE A 309 -0.90 -19.33 -4.08
CA PHE A 309 -0.09 -19.66 -5.25
C PHE A 309 -0.08 -21.17 -5.55
N LEU A 310 0.15 -22.02 -4.55
CA LEU A 310 0.13 -23.47 -4.69
C LEU A 310 -1.25 -24.00 -5.07
N PRO A 311 -2.36 -23.62 -4.39
CA PRO A 311 -3.69 -24.02 -4.83
C PRO A 311 -4.02 -23.60 -6.25
N TYR A 312 -3.65 -22.37 -6.66
CA TYR A 312 -3.88 -21.89 -8.01
C TYR A 312 -3.12 -22.72 -9.04
N ARG A 313 -1.82 -22.95 -8.85
CA ARG A 313 -0.99 -23.76 -9.73
C ARG A 313 -1.47 -25.21 -9.80
N ALA A 314 -1.84 -25.81 -8.67
CA ALA A 314 -2.34 -27.18 -8.59
C ALA A 314 -3.72 -27.37 -9.25
N VAL A 315 -4.59 -26.35 -9.23
CA VAL A 315 -5.88 -26.42 -9.93
C VAL A 315 -5.70 -26.20 -11.42
N THR A 316 -4.84 -25.25 -11.81
CA THR A 316 -4.57 -24.95 -13.22
C THR A 316 -3.75 -26.05 -13.90
N SER A 317 -2.98 -26.84 -13.14
CA SER A 317 -2.28 -28.02 -13.67
C SER A 317 -3.20 -29.12 -14.17
N LEU A 318 -4.48 -29.10 -13.80
CA LEU A 318 -5.51 -29.98 -14.35
C LEU A 318 -5.85 -29.66 -15.81
N PHE A 319 -5.49 -28.47 -16.30
CA PHE A 319 -5.83 -27.97 -17.63
C PHE A 319 -4.62 -27.54 -18.47
N VAL A 320 -3.51 -27.20 -17.81
CA VAL A 320 -2.26 -26.73 -18.44
C VAL A 320 -1.10 -27.48 -17.80
N ASP A 321 -0.28 -28.19 -18.58
CA ASP A 321 0.86 -28.94 -18.05
C ASP A 321 1.78 -28.04 -17.21
N GLY A 322 2.07 -28.45 -15.97
CA GLY A 322 2.87 -27.67 -15.01
C GLY A 322 2.12 -26.57 -14.25
N GLY A 323 0.87 -26.28 -14.62
CA GLY A 323 0.02 -25.24 -14.03
C GLY A 323 0.41 -23.82 -14.43
N LEU A 324 -0.51 -22.89 -14.23
CA LEU A 324 -0.29 -21.47 -14.48
C LEU A 324 0.31 -20.79 -13.25
N MET A 325 1.15 -19.79 -13.49
CA MET A 325 1.72 -18.94 -12.46
C MET A 325 0.68 -17.92 -11.96
N MET A 326 0.53 -17.80 -10.65
CA MET A 326 -0.26 -16.72 -10.05
C MET A 326 0.60 -15.47 -9.87
N PRO A 327 0.31 -14.34 -10.54
CA PRO A 327 1.04 -13.09 -10.34
C PRO A 327 0.76 -12.51 -8.95
N CYS A 328 1.78 -11.89 -8.34
CA CYS A 328 1.62 -11.13 -7.09
C CYS A 328 0.56 -10.01 -7.22
N GLY A 329 0.40 -9.47 -8.43
CA GLY A 329 -0.65 -8.51 -8.80
C GLY A 329 -2.08 -9.00 -8.54
N ALA A 330 -2.32 -10.31 -8.55
CA ALA A 330 -3.60 -10.91 -8.19
C ALA A 330 -3.69 -11.26 -6.69
N ALA A 331 -2.60 -11.78 -6.11
CA ALA A 331 -2.58 -12.25 -4.72
C ALA A 331 -2.77 -11.11 -3.71
N VAL A 332 -2.06 -9.99 -3.89
CA VAL A 332 -2.09 -8.86 -2.94
C VAL A 332 -3.50 -8.23 -2.84
N PRO A 333 -4.21 -7.91 -3.94
CA PRO A 333 -5.59 -7.42 -3.85
C PRO A 333 -6.56 -8.37 -3.15
N LEU A 334 -6.43 -9.69 -3.33
CA LEU A 334 -7.28 -10.68 -2.65
C LEU A 334 -7.04 -10.67 -1.13
N LEU A 335 -5.78 -10.66 -0.70
CA LEU A 335 -5.42 -10.58 0.71
C LEU A 335 -5.90 -9.26 1.32
N MET A 336 -5.70 -8.14 0.60
CA MET A 336 -6.13 -6.82 1.04
C MET A 336 -7.66 -6.67 1.06
N LEU A 337 -8.40 -7.38 0.22
CA LEU A 337 -9.86 -7.49 0.32
C LEU A 337 -10.27 -8.21 1.60
N GLY A 338 -9.60 -9.30 1.96
CA GLY A 338 -9.76 -9.97 3.25
C GLY A 338 -9.50 -9.01 4.42
N PHE A 339 -8.39 -8.28 4.38
CA PHE A 339 -8.07 -7.25 5.37
C PHE A 339 -9.15 -6.15 5.44
N LEU A 340 -9.64 -5.65 4.30
CA LEU A 340 -10.70 -4.64 4.25
C LEU A 340 -11.97 -5.10 4.98
N VAL A 341 -12.44 -6.30 4.64
CA VAL A 341 -13.66 -6.88 5.20
C VAL A 341 -13.50 -7.10 6.71
N PHE A 342 -12.48 -7.86 7.11
CA PHE A 342 -12.31 -8.23 8.52
C PHE A 342 -11.77 -7.09 9.38
N GLY A 343 -11.02 -6.15 8.81
CA GLY A 343 -10.63 -4.90 9.46
C GLY A 343 -11.85 -4.04 9.80
N CYS A 344 -12.77 -3.84 8.85
CA CYS A 344 -14.05 -3.17 9.12
C CYS A 344 -14.86 -3.90 10.20
N LEU A 345 -14.98 -5.23 10.09
CA LEU A 345 -15.74 -6.02 11.06
C LEU A 345 -15.10 -6.02 12.46
N LEU A 346 -13.76 -5.98 12.54
CA LEU A 346 -13.01 -5.84 13.78
C LEU A 346 -13.29 -4.49 14.44
N VAL A 347 -13.20 -3.39 13.68
CA VAL A 347 -13.53 -2.04 14.14
C VAL A 347 -14.97 -1.98 14.66
N ILE A 348 -15.95 -2.48 13.90
CA ILE A 348 -17.35 -2.53 14.32
C ILE A 348 -17.51 -3.29 15.65
N ARG A 349 -16.84 -4.44 15.77
CA ARG A 349 -16.90 -5.29 16.99
C ARG A 349 -16.21 -4.65 18.19
N VAL A 350 -15.13 -3.91 17.98
CA VAL A 350 -14.45 -3.17 19.05
C VAL A 350 -15.30 -1.97 19.48
N ILE A 351 -15.83 -1.19 18.52
CA ILE A 351 -16.72 -0.06 18.81
C ILE A 351 -17.95 -0.51 19.57
N SER A 352 -18.59 -1.63 19.21
CA SER A 352 -19.79 -2.11 19.93
C SER A 352 -19.51 -2.47 21.39
N ARG A 353 -18.26 -2.84 21.74
CA ARG A 353 -17.82 -3.01 23.14
C ARG A 353 -17.48 -1.70 23.84
N ILE A 354 -16.82 -0.79 23.13
CA ILE A 354 -16.44 0.52 23.68
C ILE A 354 -17.68 1.37 23.91
N ARG A 355 -18.67 1.32 23.02
CA ARG A 355 -19.87 2.13 23.05
C ARG A 355 -21.00 1.43 22.27
N PRO A 356 -21.90 0.71 22.97
CA PRO A 356 -23.16 0.25 22.39
C PRO A 356 -23.93 1.43 21.79
N ASN A 357 -24.58 1.23 20.64
CA ASN A 357 -25.35 2.25 19.93
C ASN A 357 -24.53 3.46 19.47
N ALA A 358 -23.23 3.30 19.19
CA ALA A 358 -22.43 4.33 18.55
C ALA A 358 -23.08 4.78 17.22
N PRO A 359 -23.08 6.08 16.86
CA PRO A 359 -23.66 6.54 15.60
C PRO A 359 -23.00 5.90 14.38
N LEU A 360 -23.79 5.49 13.38
CA LEU A 360 -23.27 4.86 12.16
C LEU A 360 -22.29 5.74 11.38
N ALA A 361 -22.46 7.07 11.43
CA ALA A 361 -21.49 8.00 10.87
C ALA A 361 -20.10 7.82 11.50
N ALA A 362 -20.01 7.78 12.83
CA ALA A 362 -18.75 7.57 13.53
C ALA A 362 -18.14 6.20 13.20
N VAL A 363 -18.97 5.14 13.17
CA VAL A 363 -18.51 3.79 12.86
C VAL A 363 -17.92 3.71 11.45
N SER A 364 -18.64 4.19 10.44
CA SER A 364 -18.16 4.17 9.04
C SER A 364 -16.90 5.00 8.84
N MET A 365 -16.81 6.19 9.45
CA MET A 365 -15.60 7.01 9.43
C MET A 365 -14.42 6.34 10.12
N LEU A 366 -14.64 5.63 11.23
CA LEU A 366 -13.60 4.90 11.94
C LEU A 366 -13.13 3.64 11.20
N CYS A 367 -14.01 2.99 10.42
CA CYS A 367 -13.60 1.94 9.48
C CYS A 367 -12.65 2.51 8.41
N VAL A 368 -12.97 3.65 7.81
CA VAL A 368 -12.09 4.29 6.82
C VAL A 368 -10.78 4.76 7.45
N PHE A 369 -10.84 5.33 8.67
CA PHE A 369 -9.65 5.68 9.44
C PHE A 369 -8.74 4.48 9.67
N MET A 370 -9.28 3.32 10.04
CA MET A 370 -8.50 2.09 10.24
C MET A 370 -7.70 1.69 8.99
N LEU A 371 -8.32 1.77 7.81
CA LEU A 371 -7.69 1.39 6.53
C LEU A 371 -6.59 2.39 6.11
N LEU A 372 -6.81 3.67 6.36
CA LEU A 372 -5.83 4.71 6.05
C LEU A 372 -4.65 4.66 7.02
N ALA A 373 -4.92 4.51 8.32
CA ALA A 373 -3.90 4.45 9.37
C ALA A 373 -3.07 3.16 9.33
N SER A 374 -3.58 2.07 8.73
CA SER A 374 -2.81 0.84 8.51
C SER A 374 -1.88 0.90 7.29
N ASN A 375 -1.73 2.07 6.66
CA ASN A 375 -1.02 2.22 5.39
C ASN A 375 -1.56 1.29 4.27
N GLY A 376 -2.85 0.92 4.33
CA GLY A 376 -3.42 -0.07 3.41
C GLY A 376 -3.41 0.37 1.94
N LEU A 377 -3.50 1.68 1.69
CA LEU A 377 -3.42 2.24 0.33
C LEU A 377 -2.10 1.90 -0.38
N TYR A 378 -1.00 1.88 0.37
CA TYR A 378 0.30 1.50 -0.17
C TYR A 378 0.27 0.09 -0.77
N LEU A 379 -0.37 -0.86 -0.08
CA LEU A 379 -0.42 -2.27 -0.50
C LEU A 379 -1.44 -2.52 -1.62
N TRP A 380 -2.47 -1.67 -1.77
CA TRP A 380 -3.34 -1.72 -2.96
C TRP A 380 -2.67 -1.17 -4.21
N TYR A 381 -1.70 -0.29 -4.06
CA TYR A 381 -0.96 0.29 -5.16
C TYR A 381 0.26 -0.55 -5.55
N ARG A 382 1.11 -0.90 -4.58
CA ARG A 382 2.31 -1.70 -4.82
C ARG A 382 1.98 -3.18 -4.62
N THR A 383 1.72 -3.90 -5.71
CA THR A 383 1.30 -5.31 -5.68
C THR A 383 2.42 -6.27 -6.11
N ASN A 384 3.62 -6.12 -5.54
CA ASN A 384 4.74 -7.02 -5.78
C ASN A 384 4.93 -8.01 -4.62
N PHE A 385 5.89 -8.92 -4.76
CA PHE A 385 6.20 -9.95 -3.76
C PHE A 385 6.51 -9.41 -2.35
N TYR A 386 7.05 -8.19 -2.20
CA TYR A 386 7.26 -7.57 -0.87
C TYR A 386 5.96 -7.27 -0.13
N SER A 387 4.87 -7.02 -0.86
CA SER A 387 3.56 -6.69 -0.30
C SER A 387 2.78 -7.93 0.15
N VAL A 388 3.03 -9.09 -0.47
CA VAL A 388 2.36 -10.36 -0.16
C VAL A 388 2.44 -10.76 1.32
N PRO A 389 3.62 -10.82 1.98
CA PRO A 389 3.70 -11.23 3.38
C PRO A 389 3.02 -10.22 4.33
N ILE A 390 3.13 -8.92 4.04
CA ILE A 390 2.49 -7.85 4.83
C ILE A 390 0.97 -7.94 4.70
N ALA A 391 0.45 -8.06 3.48
CA ALA A 391 -0.99 -8.15 3.22
C ALA A 391 -1.61 -9.40 3.84
N ALA A 392 -0.93 -10.55 3.72
CA ALA A 392 -1.35 -11.80 4.36
C ALA A 392 -1.39 -11.67 5.88
N SER A 393 -0.35 -11.10 6.48
CA SER A 393 -0.28 -10.90 7.93
C SER A 393 -1.31 -9.90 8.45
N LEU A 394 -1.58 -8.82 7.72
CA LEU A 394 -2.66 -7.89 8.05
C LEU A 394 -4.02 -8.60 8.05
N PHE A 395 -4.34 -9.33 6.98
CA PHE A 395 -5.58 -10.09 6.85
C PHE A 395 -5.73 -11.12 7.99
N LEU A 396 -4.75 -12.00 8.17
CA LEU A 396 -4.80 -13.06 9.18
C LEU A 396 -4.85 -12.50 10.60
N SER A 397 -4.17 -11.38 10.87
CA SER A 397 -4.20 -10.73 12.19
C SER A 397 -5.55 -10.11 12.50
N VAL A 398 -6.15 -9.37 11.58
CA VAL A 398 -7.49 -8.79 11.83
C VAL A 398 -8.58 -9.86 11.85
N LEU A 399 -8.48 -10.91 11.03
CA LEU A 399 -9.36 -12.06 11.06
C LEU A 399 -9.24 -12.81 12.39
N GLY A 400 -8.01 -13.12 12.82
CA GLY A 400 -7.72 -13.83 14.06
C GLY A 400 -8.25 -13.08 15.29
N LEU A 401 -7.97 -11.78 15.39
CA LEU A 401 -8.50 -10.93 16.45
C LEU A 401 -10.03 -10.81 16.38
N TRP A 402 -10.60 -10.69 15.19
CA TRP A 402 -12.05 -10.65 15.03
C TRP A 402 -12.70 -11.94 15.53
N LEU A 403 -12.13 -13.10 15.22
CA LEU A 403 -12.57 -14.43 15.68
C LEU A 403 -12.41 -14.59 17.20
N TRP A 404 -11.25 -14.30 17.78
CA TRP A 404 -11.01 -14.35 19.23
C TRP A 404 -11.99 -13.47 20.00
N LEU A 405 -12.19 -12.25 19.53
CA LEU A 405 -13.20 -11.37 20.09
C LEU A 405 -14.62 -11.94 19.87
N GLY A 406 -14.89 -12.59 18.75
CA GLY A 406 -16.16 -13.28 18.51
C GLY A 406 -16.41 -14.49 19.42
N ALA A 407 -15.36 -15.07 20.02
CA ALA A 407 -15.46 -16.27 20.83
C ALA A 407 -16.19 -16.05 22.18
N ALA A 408 -16.08 -14.85 22.76
CA ALA A 408 -16.63 -14.51 24.07
C ALA A 408 -18.07 -13.92 24.01
N LYS A 409 -18.97 -14.53 23.22
CA LYS A 409 -20.37 -14.07 23.15
C LYS A 409 -21.20 -14.58 24.34
N ARG A 410 -22.08 -13.72 24.88
CA ARG A 410 -23.23 -14.13 25.72
C ARG A 410 -24.23 -14.87 24.83
N VAL A 411 -24.20 -16.19 24.82
CA VAL A 411 -25.18 -17.02 24.10
C VAL A 411 -26.44 -17.15 24.97
N PRO A 412 -27.66 -16.94 24.44
CA PRO A 412 -28.89 -17.29 25.13
C PRO A 412 -28.94 -18.81 25.31
N VAL A 413 -29.28 -19.27 26.52
CA VAL A 413 -29.35 -20.68 26.89
C VAL A 413 -30.29 -21.42 25.94
N SER A 414 -29.73 -22.25 25.06
CA SER A 414 -30.47 -23.27 24.33
C SER A 414 -29.62 -24.50 24.11
N GLY A 415 -30.18 -25.64 24.51
CA GLY A 415 -29.98 -26.93 23.89
C GLY A 415 -28.93 -27.83 24.49
N ASP A 416 -27.65 -27.42 24.52
CA ASP A 416 -26.59 -28.45 24.59
C ASP A 416 -25.27 -28.00 25.24
N ARG A 417 -25.29 -27.01 26.16
CA ARG A 417 -24.04 -26.51 26.77
C ARG A 417 -24.13 -26.20 28.26
N ILE A 418 -23.30 -26.94 29.00
CA ILE A 418 -22.61 -26.68 30.28
C ILE A 418 -23.10 -25.42 31.04
N ARG A 419 -23.75 -25.68 32.17
CA ARG A 419 -24.08 -24.71 33.23
C ARG A 419 -22.87 -23.85 33.58
N GLU A 420 -23.14 -22.55 33.77
CA GLU A 420 -22.25 -21.57 34.39
C GLU A 420 -21.71 -22.13 35.72
N VAL A 421 -20.44 -22.53 35.73
CA VAL A 421 -19.67 -22.65 36.96
C VAL A 421 -18.86 -21.35 37.04
N ASP A 422 -19.15 -20.53 38.05
CA ASP A 422 -18.44 -19.29 38.40
C ASP A 422 -18.61 -18.05 37.51
N GLY A 423 -19.71 -17.90 36.77
CA GLY A 423 -20.03 -16.64 36.09
C GLY A 423 -19.05 -16.22 34.98
N THR A 424 -18.22 -17.16 34.50
CA THR A 424 -17.33 -16.95 33.34
C THR A 424 -18.10 -17.21 32.03
N GLN A 425 -17.91 -16.34 31.03
CA GLN A 425 -18.61 -16.44 29.75
C GLN A 425 -18.17 -17.71 28.99
N SER A 426 -19.14 -18.47 28.48
CA SER A 426 -18.86 -19.63 27.61
C SER A 426 -18.15 -19.19 26.33
N LEU A 427 -17.07 -19.88 25.99
CA LEU A 427 -16.26 -19.59 24.79
C LEU A 427 -16.70 -20.46 23.62
N SER A 428 -16.78 -19.86 22.44
CA SER A 428 -16.90 -20.60 21.19
C SER A 428 -15.55 -21.22 20.82
N LEU A 429 -15.40 -22.53 21.05
CA LEU A 429 -14.17 -23.27 20.69
C LEU A 429 -13.80 -23.15 19.20
N PRO A 430 -14.72 -23.20 18.23
CA PRO A 430 -14.36 -23.01 16.82
C PRO A 430 -13.76 -21.63 16.52
N HIS A 431 -14.29 -20.57 17.13
CA HIS A 431 -13.74 -19.22 16.96
C HIS A 431 -12.36 -19.08 17.62
N LEU A 432 -12.18 -19.71 18.77
CA LEU A 432 -10.88 -19.75 19.45
C LEU A 432 -9.84 -20.50 18.62
N ALA A 433 -10.21 -21.65 18.08
CA ALA A 433 -9.36 -22.49 17.23
C ALA A 433 -8.98 -21.80 15.93
N ALA A 434 -9.96 -21.33 15.16
CA ALA A 434 -9.72 -20.63 13.91
C ALA A 434 -8.94 -19.32 14.13
N GLY A 435 -9.24 -18.58 15.19
CA GLY A 435 -8.49 -17.37 15.55
C GLY A 435 -7.03 -17.67 15.88
N SER A 436 -6.77 -18.74 16.62
CA SER A 436 -5.40 -19.13 16.99
C SER A 436 -4.60 -19.64 15.80
N MET A 437 -5.23 -20.40 14.89
CA MET A 437 -4.64 -20.79 13.61
C MET A 437 -4.25 -19.57 12.77
N CYS A 438 -5.15 -18.58 12.63
CA CYS A 438 -4.87 -17.35 11.88
C CYS A 438 -3.69 -16.56 12.47
N ILE A 439 -3.66 -16.36 13.79
CA ILE A 439 -2.58 -15.62 14.44
C ILE A 439 -1.25 -16.38 14.34
N ALA A 440 -1.26 -17.70 14.50
CA ALA A 440 -0.08 -18.55 14.40
C ALA A 440 0.52 -18.57 12.99
N ALA A 441 -0.34 -18.55 11.95
CA ALA A 441 0.07 -18.52 10.55
C ALA A 441 0.90 -17.28 10.17
N ASN A 442 0.89 -16.21 10.98
CA ASN A 442 1.78 -15.07 10.79
C ASN A 442 3.27 -15.44 10.82
N LEU A 443 3.64 -16.50 11.56
CA LEU A 443 5.03 -16.99 11.61
C LEU A 443 5.55 -17.35 10.20
N GLY A 444 4.66 -17.84 9.34
CA GLY A 444 4.97 -18.18 7.95
C GLY A 444 4.51 -17.14 6.94
N CYS A 445 4.11 -15.93 7.36
CA CYS A 445 3.86 -14.80 6.47
C CYS A 445 4.94 -13.75 6.69
N ARG A 446 4.73 -12.89 7.69
CA ARG A 446 5.63 -11.87 8.18
C ARG A 446 5.84 -12.07 9.69
N PRO A 447 6.98 -12.67 10.12
CA PRO A 447 7.15 -13.16 11.49
C PRO A 447 6.89 -12.12 12.59
N GLN A 448 7.15 -10.82 12.38
CA GLN A 448 6.89 -9.80 13.41
C GLN A 448 5.43 -9.79 13.89
N PHE A 449 4.47 -10.13 13.02
CA PHE A 449 3.05 -10.16 13.36
C PHE A 449 2.67 -11.29 14.33
N ILE A 450 3.53 -12.29 14.55
CA ILE A 450 3.27 -13.33 15.56
C ILE A 450 3.11 -12.73 16.96
N LEU A 451 3.69 -11.56 17.21
CA LEU A 451 3.59 -10.84 18.48
C LEU A 451 2.15 -10.40 18.80
N VAL A 452 1.24 -10.39 17.82
CA VAL A 452 -0.21 -10.21 18.05
C VAL A 452 -0.76 -11.31 18.96
N ALA A 453 -0.13 -12.48 19.02
CA ALA A 453 -0.48 -13.55 19.96
C ALA A 453 -0.42 -13.12 21.43
N LEU A 454 0.41 -12.12 21.77
CA LEU A 454 0.48 -11.58 23.13
C LEU A 454 -0.86 -10.96 23.59
N LEU A 455 -1.69 -10.50 22.64
CA LEU A 455 -3.02 -9.98 22.96
C LEU A 455 -3.97 -11.10 23.45
N ALA A 456 -3.68 -12.38 23.20
CA ALA A 456 -4.47 -13.49 23.73
C ALA A 456 -4.51 -13.48 25.27
N PHE A 457 -3.37 -13.20 25.92
CA PHE A 457 -3.29 -13.12 27.39
C PHE A 457 -4.22 -12.04 27.96
N VAL A 458 -4.39 -10.94 27.22
CA VAL A 458 -5.26 -9.82 27.59
C VAL A 458 -6.73 -10.13 27.31
N ILE A 459 -7.03 -10.68 26.14
CA ILE A 459 -8.40 -10.99 25.70
C ILE A 459 -9.01 -12.07 26.60
N PHE A 460 -8.24 -13.10 26.91
CA PHE A 460 -8.68 -14.27 27.68
C PHE A 460 -8.24 -14.23 29.15
N TRP A 461 -7.77 -13.07 29.64
CA TRP A 461 -7.33 -12.90 31.04
C TRP A 461 -8.34 -13.42 32.07
N PRO A 462 -9.67 -13.15 31.97
CA PRO A 462 -10.64 -13.68 32.93
C PRO A 462 -10.66 -15.21 32.98
N GLN A 463 -10.54 -15.87 31.83
CA GLN A 463 -10.52 -17.33 31.71
C GLN A 463 -9.19 -17.92 32.20
N ILE A 464 -8.08 -17.24 31.93
CA ILE A 464 -6.77 -17.61 32.46
C ILE A 464 -6.79 -17.54 34.01
N GLN A 465 -7.33 -16.46 34.57
CA GLN A 465 -7.48 -16.31 36.02
C GLN A 465 -8.41 -17.34 36.65
N SER A 466 -9.50 -17.73 35.97
CA SER A 466 -10.38 -18.78 36.49
C SER A 466 -9.67 -20.13 36.55
N ILE A 467 -8.86 -20.46 35.54
CA ILE A 467 -8.04 -21.67 35.53
C ILE A 467 -7.05 -21.65 36.70
N PHE A 468 -6.32 -20.55 36.92
CA PHE A 468 -5.36 -20.45 38.02
C PHE A 468 -6.00 -20.58 39.41
N ARG A 469 -7.18 -19.96 39.62
CA ARG A 469 -7.90 -20.07 40.90
C ARG A 469 -8.36 -21.49 41.21
N HIS A 470 -8.82 -22.23 40.20
CA HIS A 470 -9.21 -23.64 40.36
C HIS A 470 -8.00 -24.58 40.44
N ALA A 471 -6.85 -24.20 39.86
CA ALA A 471 -5.63 -24.97 40.00
C ALA A 471 -4.98 -24.79 41.38
N SER A 472 -5.11 -23.61 42.02
CA SER A 472 -4.58 -23.35 43.37
C SER A 472 -5.48 -23.85 44.50
N ASN A 473 -6.79 -23.88 44.26
CA ASN A 473 -7.79 -24.45 45.17
C ASN A 473 -8.33 -25.74 44.54
N ASP A 474 -7.74 -26.90 44.81
CA ASP A 474 -8.41 -28.01 45.53
C ASP A 474 -7.71 -29.37 45.37
N SER A 475 -7.47 -29.99 46.51
CA SER A 475 -7.26 -31.42 46.78
C SER A 475 -8.50 -32.30 46.51
N SER A 476 -9.49 -31.87 45.72
CA SER A 476 -10.69 -32.65 45.43
C SER A 476 -11.39 -32.31 44.10
N LEU A 477 -10.63 -32.06 43.03
CA LEU A 477 -11.21 -31.94 41.68
C LEU A 477 -11.55 -33.35 41.11
N PRO A 478 -12.83 -33.72 40.93
CA PRO A 478 -13.17 -34.95 40.20
C PRO A 478 -12.61 -34.87 38.77
N HIS A 479 -12.03 -35.95 38.24
CA HIS A 479 -11.35 -36.00 36.92
C HIS A 479 -12.15 -35.39 35.75
N MET A 480 -13.49 -35.32 35.83
CA MET A 480 -14.36 -34.66 34.84
C MET A 480 -14.28 -33.11 34.83
N SER A 481 -13.64 -32.47 35.82
CA SER A 481 -13.46 -31.02 35.93
C SER A 481 -12.20 -30.51 35.21
N VAL A 482 -11.10 -31.25 35.26
CA VAL A 482 -9.81 -30.86 34.65
C VAL A 482 -9.91 -30.82 33.12
N TRP A 483 -10.55 -31.82 32.50
CA TRP A 483 -10.76 -31.80 31.05
C TRP A 483 -11.61 -30.61 30.60
N ARG A 484 -12.59 -30.19 31.40
CA ARG A 484 -13.43 -29.02 31.10
C ARG A 484 -12.65 -27.72 31.18
N LEU A 485 -11.75 -27.59 32.15
CA LEU A 485 -10.85 -26.44 32.31
C LEU A 485 -9.82 -26.35 31.17
N MET A 486 -9.33 -27.50 30.69
CA MET A 486 -8.31 -27.57 29.63
C MET A 486 -8.85 -27.45 28.21
N ARG A 487 -10.15 -27.63 27.98
CA ARG A 487 -10.77 -27.56 26.64
C ARG A 487 -10.50 -26.25 25.89
N ALA A 488 -10.65 -25.11 26.57
CA ALA A 488 -10.41 -23.81 25.92
C ALA A 488 -8.91 -23.57 25.63
N PRO A 489 -7.98 -23.79 26.58
CA PRO A 489 -6.54 -23.78 26.29
C PRO A 489 -6.14 -24.71 25.14
N LEU A 490 -6.62 -25.96 25.13
CA LEU A 490 -6.34 -26.92 24.07
C LEU A 490 -6.90 -26.47 22.72
N ALA A 491 -8.12 -25.92 22.70
CA ALA A 491 -8.73 -25.38 21.48
C ALA A 491 -7.98 -24.14 20.94
N ALA A 492 -7.17 -23.46 21.74
CA ALA A 492 -6.29 -22.39 21.26
C ALA A 492 -4.91 -22.94 20.84
N LEU A 493 -4.30 -23.77 21.69
CA LEU A 493 -2.92 -24.25 21.53
C LEU A 493 -2.78 -25.28 20.41
N LEU A 494 -3.68 -26.26 20.29
CA LEU A 494 -3.57 -27.30 19.27
C LEU A 494 -3.61 -26.72 17.84
N PRO A 495 -4.57 -25.85 17.48
CA PRO A 495 -4.57 -25.22 16.15
C PRO A 495 -3.34 -24.33 15.90
N ALA A 496 -2.86 -23.63 16.93
CA ALA A 496 -1.63 -22.84 16.81
C ALA A 496 -0.40 -23.73 16.55
N LEU A 497 -0.29 -24.86 17.25
CA LEU A 497 0.80 -25.83 17.06
C LEU A 497 0.73 -26.51 15.68
N ILE A 498 -0.48 -26.81 15.18
CA ILE A 498 -0.69 -27.35 13.83
C ILE A 498 -0.18 -26.37 12.76
N ALA A 499 -0.26 -25.06 12.98
CA ALA A 499 0.37 -24.07 12.11
C ALA A 499 1.89 -23.97 12.33
N ILE A 500 2.33 -23.84 13.59
CA ILE A 500 3.73 -23.51 13.92
C ILE A 500 4.68 -24.67 13.63
N VAL A 501 4.33 -25.90 14.03
CA VAL A 501 5.25 -27.04 13.94
C VAL A 501 5.69 -27.33 12.50
N PRO A 502 4.80 -27.39 11.50
CA PRO A 502 5.20 -27.57 10.10
C PRO A 502 6.07 -26.41 9.58
N LEU A 503 5.80 -25.17 10.00
CA LEU A 503 6.60 -24.01 9.58
C LEU A 503 8.03 -24.07 10.14
N LEU A 504 8.18 -24.45 11.40
CA LEU A 504 9.51 -24.65 12.00
C LEU A 504 10.25 -25.82 11.36
N ALA A 505 9.55 -26.92 11.05
CA ALA A 505 10.13 -28.04 10.32
C ALA A 505 10.58 -27.64 8.90
N TYR A 506 9.79 -26.82 8.20
CA TYR A 506 10.15 -26.28 6.89
C TYR A 506 11.41 -25.40 6.96
N ASN A 507 11.59 -24.62 8.02
CA ASN A 507 12.83 -23.87 8.25
C ASN A 507 14.04 -24.77 8.50
N VAL A 508 13.87 -25.87 9.24
CA VAL A 508 14.93 -26.89 9.42
C VAL A 508 15.35 -27.49 8.09
N VAL A 509 14.40 -27.80 7.21
CA VAL A 509 14.70 -28.35 5.87
C VAL A 509 15.46 -27.34 5.00
N ARG A 510 15.11 -26.04 5.05
CA ARG A 510 15.78 -25.01 4.24
C ARG A 510 17.14 -24.58 4.77
N PHE A 511 17.24 -24.36 6.07
CA PHE A 511 18.36 -23.62 6.69
C PHE A 511 18.98 -24.36 7.88
N GLY A 512 18.54 -25.58 8.19
CA GLY A 512 19.10 -26.41 9.26
C GLY A 512 18.67 -26.01 10.68
N SER A 513 17.85 -24.97 10.85
CA SER A 513 17.40 -24.48 12.16
C SER A 513 15.93 -24.05 12.15
N PRO A 514 15.14 -24.34 13.20
CA PRO A 514 13.72 -23.99 13.23
C PRO A 514 13.47 -22.47 13.26
N LEU A 515 14.41 -21.69 13.80
CA LEU A 515 14.29 -20.24 13.95
C LEU A 515 15.10 -19.46 12.91
N ASP A 516 15.68 -20.14 11.93
CA ASP A 516 16.32 -19.49 10.80
C ASP A 516 15.30 -19.33 9.65
N PHE A 517 15.05 -18.08 9.26
CA PHE A 517 14.12 -17.72 8.20
C PHE A 517 14.82 -17.40 6.88
N GLY A 518 16.15 -17.48 6.84
CA GLY A 518 16.96 -17.30 5.64
C GLY A 518 17.34 -15.86 5.29
N THR A 519 16.91 -14.87 6.08
CA THR A 519 17.24 -13.45 5.84
C THR A 519 18.74 -13.17 5.86
N SER A 520 19.52 -13.97 6.58
CA SER A 520 20.98 -13.85 6.64
C SER A 520 21.66 -14.23 5.32
N TYR A 521 21.01 -15.05 4.49
CA TYR A 521 21.55 -15.58 3.24
C TYR A 521 21.06 -14.81 2.01
N GLN A 522 20.32 -13.72 2.22
CA GLN A 522 19.72 -12.90 1.17
C GLN A 522 20.80 -12.15 0.39
N MET A 523 20.84 -12.34 -0.93
CA MET A 523 21.71 -11.60 -1.84
C MET A 523 21.09 -10.24 -2.20
N THR A 524 21.50 -9.20 -1.49
CA THR A 524 20.97 -7.84 -1.66
C THR A 524 22.08 -6.79 -1.62
N VAL A 525 21.73 -5.53 -1.30
CA VAL A 525 22.63 -4.36 -1.26
C VAL A 525 23.88 -4.61 -0.41
N THR A 526 23.74 -5.31 0.70
CA THR A 526 24.84 -5.64 1.63
C THR A 526 24.97 -7.13 1.82
N ASP A 527 26.13 -7.55 2.33
CA ASP A 527 26.29 -8.88 2.89
C ASP A 527 25.44 -9.00 4.18
N MET A 528 24.35 -9.74 4.11
CA MET A 528 23.39 -9.92 5.20
C MET A 528 23.87 -10.87 6.30
N THR A 529 24.95 -11.62 6.06
CA THR A 529 25.55 -12.51 7.06
C THR A 529 26.24 -11.71 8.16
N SER A 530 26.86 -10.59 7.77
CA SER A 530 27.60 -9.69 8.66
C SER A 530 26.82 -8.41 9.01
N TYR A 531 25.95 -7.93 8.11
CA TYR A 531 25.25 -6.66 8.30
C TYR A 531 24.26 -6.67 9.48
N ARG A 532 24.32 -5.60 10.27
CA ARG A 532 23.36 -5.30 11.35
C ARG A 532 23.05 -3.81 11.32
N GLN A 533 21.76 -3.48 11.44
CA GLN A 533 21.34 -2.08 11.57
C GLN A 533 22.01 -1.43 12.80
N PRO A 534 22.70 -0.29 12.63
CA PRO A 534 23.38 0.39 13.73
C PRO A 534 22.40 0.85 14.82
N LEU A 535 22.73 0.58 16.08
CA LEU A 535 21.94 1.05 17.23
C LEU A 535 21.91 2.59 17.33
N SER A 536 22.95 3.26 16.82
CA SER A 536 23.03 4.73 16.70
C SER A 536 21.88 5.32 15.87
N ASN A 537 21.34 4.55 14.91
CA ASN A 537 20.24 4.99 14.05
C ASN A 537 18.86 4.78 14.68
N LEU A 538 18.74 3.87 15.67
CA LEU A 538 17.45 3.35 16.15
C LEU A 538 16.48 4.44 16.58
N ALA A 539 16.91 5.35 17.45
CA ALA A 539 16.04 6.40 17.97
C ALA A 539 15.54 7.34 16.86
N LEU A 540 16.40 7.63 15.88
CA LEU A 540 16.06 8.50 14.76
C LEU A 540 15.13 7.81 13.76
N THR A 541 15.35 6.53 13.47
CA THR A 541 14.44 5.72 12.65
C THR A 541 13.05 5.61 13.27
N VAL A 542 12.97 5.37 14.59
CA VAL A 542 11.69 5.39 15.33
C VAL A 542 11.02 6.76 15.25
N ALA A 543 11.80 7.84 15.41
CA ALA A 543 11.30 9.20 15.27
C ALA A 543 10.77 9.48 13.85
N TYR A 544 11.46 9.02 12.80
CA TYR A 544 11.00 9.16 11.42
C TYR A 544 9.71 8.38 11.16
N TYR A 545 9.60 7.13 11.64
CA TYR A 545 8.36 6.36 11.51
C TYR A 545 7.14 7.03 12.13
N LEU A 546 7.32 7.73 13.24
CA LEU A 546 6.20 8.34 13.96
C LEU A 546 5.95 9.79 13.54
N PHE A 547 6.99 10.58 13.30
CA PHE A 547 6.92 12.05 13.26
C PHE A 547 7.55 12.69 12.02
N LEU A 548 8.08 11.94 11.05
CA LEU A 548 8.66 12.55 9.85
C LEU A 548 7.63 13.51 9.20
N PRO A 549 7.95 14.80 9.01
CA PRO A 549 7.01 15.79 8.50
C PRO A 549 6.60 15.47 7.06
N LEU A 550 5.50 16.07 6.61
CA LEU A 550 5.18 16.15 5.19
C LEU A 550 5.95 17.32 4.56
N ARG A 551 6.49 17.15 3.36
CA ARG A 551 7.17 18.21 2.61
C ARG A 551 6.34 18.60 1.40
N PHE A 552 5.60 19.71 1.52
CA PHE A 552 4.82 20.25 0.42
C PHE A 552 5.70 21.04 -0.56
N THR A 553 5.39 20.94 -1.85
CA THR A 553 6.09 21.63 -2.95
C THR A 553 5.08 22.29 -3.88
N ASP A 554 5.55 23.15 -4.76
CA ASP A 554 4.76 23.78 -5.83
C ASP A 554 4.58 22.86 -7.05
N ALA A 555 5.51 21.92 -7.28
CA ALA A 555 5.40 20.92 -8.33
C ALA A 555 4.44 19.77 -7.94
N PHE A 556 3.64 19.29 -8.90
CA PHE A 556 2.82 18.08 -8.75
C PHE A 556 3.68 16.87 -8.30
N PRO A 557 3.23 16.06 -7.32
CA PRO A 557 1.90 16.02 -6.69
C PRO A 557 1.73 16.95 -5.48
N PHE A 558 2.47 18.05 -5.41
CA PHE A 558 2.53 19.00 -4.29
C PHE A 558 3.05 18.40 -2.98
N LEU A 559 3.64 17.22 -3.07
CA LEU A 559 4.26 16.49 -1.96
C LEU A 559 5.56 15.88 -2.48
N ALA A 560 6.62 15.98 -1.69
CA ALA A 560 7.92 15.43 -1.99
C ALA A 560 8.41 14.51 -0.86
N VAL A 561 9.34 13.62 -1.21
CA VAL A 561 10.08 12.82 -0.23
C VAL A 561 10.89 13.71 0.70
N ASN A 562 10.95 13.34 1.97
CA ASN A 562 11.86 13.97 2.92
C ASN A 562 13.20 13.23 2.97
N PRO A 563 14.32 13.95 3.04
CA PRO A 563 15.60 13.32 3.35
C PRO A 563 15.53 12.78 4.79
N THR A 564 15.98 11.54 4.97
CA THR A 564 16.04 10.86 6.27
C THR A 564 17.49 10.54 6.62
N PRO A 565 18.34 11.57 6.86
CA PRO A 565 19.75 11.34 7.16
C PRO A 565 19.89 10.53 8.44
N LEU A 566 20.84 9.59 8.43
CA LEU A 566 21.17 8.74 9.57
C LEU A 566 22.64 8.96 9.97
N PRO A 567 22.99 8.92 11.28
CA PRO A 567 24.37 9.05 11.75
C PRO A 567 25.34 8.04 11.14
N THR A 568 24.86 6.83 10.89
CA THR A 568 25.61 5.75 10.25
C THR A 568 24.79 5.24 9.07
N TRP A 569 25.46 4.76 8.01
CA TRP A 569 24.75 4.19 6.89
C TRP A 569 23.81 3.06 7.36
N GLY A 570 22.56 3.13 6.93
CA GLY A 570 21.53 2.16 7.20
C GLY A 570 20.52 2.15 6.06
N PHE A 571 19.89 1.00 5.82
CA PHE A 571 18.87 0.90 4.78
C PHE A 571 17.69 1.86 5.07
N THR A 572 17.37 2.71 4.08
CA THR A 572 16.24 3.64 4.12
C THR A 572 15.53 3.69 2.77
N GLU A 573 14.22 3.48 2.77
CA GLU A 573 13.37 3.78 1.60
C GLU A 573 12.71 5.16 1.76
N ALA A 574 12.49 5.84 0.63
CA ALA A 574 11.82 7.11 0.62
C ALA A 574 10.35 7.00 1.06
N MET A 575 9.92 7.90 1.94
CA MET A 575 8.56 7.92 2.49
C MET A 575 8.00 9.36 2.53
N PRO A 576 6.67 9.51 2.37
CA PRO A 576 6.03 10.84 2.36
C PRO A 576 6.03 11.52 3.73
N GLY A 577 5.92 10.74 4.82
CA GLY A 577 5.86 11.21 6.20
C GLY A 577 5.64 10.07 7.19
N GLY A 578 5.83 10.35 8.48
CA GLY A 578 5.60 9.41 9.57
C GLY A 578 4.12 9.22 9.89
N LEU A 579 3.80 8.19 10.67
CA LEU A 579 2.42 7.78 10.99
C LEU A 579 1.54 8.92 11.49
N PHE A 580 2.04 9.74 12.43
CA PHE A 580 1.27 10.84 13.01
C PHE A 580 1.12 12.05 12.08
N THR A 581 1.92 12.14 11.01
CA THR A 581 1.84 13.24 10.04
C THR A 581 0.97 12.84 8.85
N ILE A 582 1.11 11.60 8.36
CA ILE A 582 0.26 11.06 7.28
C ILE A 582 -1.16 10.77 7.76
N ALA A 583 -1.34 10.33 9.02
CA ALA A 583 -2.64 10.01 9.61
C ALA A 583 -2.78 10.62 11.03
N PRO A 584 -2.97 11.95 11.16
CA PRO A 584 -2.95 12.66 12.45
C PRO A 584 -3.94 12.16 13.51
N LEU A 585 -5.05 11.56 13.08
CA LEU A 585 -6.04 10.95 13.99
C LEU A 585 -5.46 9.80 14.83
N THR A 586 -4.34 9.19 14.41
CA THR A 586 -3.63 8.15 15.19
C THR A 586 -3.01 8.70 16.48
N LEU A 587 -2.75 10.01 16.59
CA LEU A 587 -2.29 10.64 17.85
C LEU A 587 -3.27 10.42 19.01
N ALA A 588 -4.56 10.23 18.71
CA ALA A 588 -5.56 9.94 19.72
C ALA A 588 -5.33 8.60 20.44
N ALA A 589 -4.48 7.71 19.89
CA ALA A 589 -4.03 6.50 20.56
C ALA A 589 -3.28 6.80 21.86
N LEU A 590 -2.47 7.87 21.89
CA LEU A 590 -1.69 8.27 23.07
C LEU A 590 -2.57 8.67 24.25
N ALA A 591 -3.83 9.05 24.00
CA ALA A 591 -4.80 9.35 25.06
C ALA A 591 -5.42 8.08 25.68
N CYS A 592 -5.33 6.91 25.03
CA CYS A 592 -6.00 5.68 25.47
C CYS A 592 -5.63 5.22 26.90
N PRO A 593 -4.35 5.21 27.32
CA PRO A 593 -3.97 4.83 28.68
C PRO A 593 -4.67 5.67 29.76
N PHE A 594 -4.89 6.96 29.50
CA PHE A 594 -5.52 7.88 30.44
C PHE A 594 -7.05 7.69 30.57
N LEU A 595 -7.66 6.86 29.72
CA LEU A 595 -9.10 6.56 29.75
C LEU A 595 -9.48 5.47 30.77
N TYR A 596 -8.51 4.91 31.50
CA TYR A 596 -8.72 3.80 32.46
C TYR A 596 -9.91 4.03 33.39
N ARG A 597 -9.92 5.16 34.13
CA ARG A 597 -10.96 5.46 35.12
C ARG A 597 -12.35 5.48 34.50
N ARG A 598 -12.48 6.05 33.30
CA ARG A 598 -13.75 6.17 32.57
C ARG A 598 -14.23 4.80 32.06
N MET A 599 -13.33 4.02 31.47
CA MET A 599 -13.67 2.69 30.94
C MET A 599 -13.95 1.69 32.05
N ARG A 600 -13.23 1.76 33.18
CA ARG A 600 -13.52 0.96 34.38
C ARG A 600 -14.92 1.25 34.94
N LYS A 601 -15.29 2.54 35.10
CA LYS A 601 -16.65 2.93 35.54
C LYS A 601 -17.75 2.40 34.61
N ALA A 602 -17.44 2.24 33.32
CA ALA A 602 -18.35 1.68 32.33
C ALA A 602 -18.31 0.13 32.23
N GLY A 603 -17.55 -0.56 33.09
CA GLY A 603 -17.39 -2.01 33.03
C GLY A 603 -16.58 -2.54 31.84
N ARG A 604 -15.74 -1.68 31.23
CA ARG A 604 -15.02 -1.96 29.97
C ARG A 604 -13.51 -2.13 30.18
N THR A 605 -13.08 -2.59 31.36
CA THR A 605 -11.66 -2.72 31.73
C THR A 605 -10.89 -3.62 30.77
N ASN A 606 -11.43 -4.78 30.38
CA ASN A 606 -10.75 -5.69 29.44
C ASN A 606 -10.60 -5.07 28.05
N THR A 607 -11.59 -4.30 27.60
CA THR A 607 -11.48 -3.58 26.32
C THR A 607 -10.44 -2.48 26.41
N TRP A 608 -10.37 -1.75 27.54
CA TRP A 608 -9.29 -0.78 27.75
C TRP A 608 -7.92 -1.46 27.70
N LEU A 609 -7.75 -2.57 28.43
CA LEU A 609 -6.50 -3.31 28.49
C LEU A 609 -6.06 -3.78 27.09
N LEU A 610 -6.99 -4.36 26.31
CA LEU A 610 -6.73 -4.74 24.92
C LEU A 610 -6.18 -3.58 24.09
N LEU A 611 -6.84 -2.42 24.16
CA LEU A 611 -6.50 -1.27 23.33
C LEU A 611 -5.18 -0.61 23.77
N THR A 612 -4.90 -0.57 25.06
CA THR A 612 -3.59 -0.12 25.57
C THR A 612 -2.47 -1.11 25.25
N SER A 613 -2.75 -2.42 25.28
CA SER A 613 -1.80 -3.44 24.87
C SER A 613 -1.56 -3.41 23.36
N SER A 614 -2.57 -3.08 22.54
CA SER A 614 -2.37 -2.81 21.11
C SER A 614 -1.44 -1.61 20.90
N LEU A 615 -1.58 -0.52 21.65
CA LEU A 615 -0.65 0.61 21.58
C LEU A 615 0.78 0.20 21.96
N ALA A 616 0.95 -0.53 23.07
CA ALA A 616 2.26 -1.00 23.52
C ALA A 616 2.90 -1.94 22.48
N LEU A 617 2.11 -2.84 21.89
CA LEU A 617 2.56 -3.72 20.81
C LEU A 617 2.92 -2.94 19.54
N GLY A 618 2.13 -1.93 19.16
CA GLY A 618 2.43 -1.06 18.03
C GLY A 618 3.76 -0.34 18.22
N LEU A 619 4.02 0.22 19.41
CA LEU A 619 5.31 0.85 19.75
C LEU A 619 6.46 -0.16 19.72
N LEU A 620 6.25 -1.38 20.21
CA LEU A 620 7.25 -2.45 20.15
C LEU A 620 7.59 -2.81 18.70
N LEU A 621 6.59 -2.94 17.83
CA LEU A 621 6.79 -3.23 16.41
C LEU A 621 7.56 -2.12 15.69
N VAL A 622 7.28 -0.84 15.98
CA VAL A 622 8.07 0.29 15.44
C VAL A 622 9.56 0.11 15.76
N VAL A 623 9.90 -0.29 17.00
CA VAL A 623 11.29 -0.52 17.43
C VAL A 623 11.88 -1.74 16.74
N ILE A 624 11.14 -2.84 16.65
CA ILE A 624 11.59 -4.07 16.00
C ILE A 624 11.87 -3.84 14.52
N ASP A 625 10.94 -3.20 13.80
CA ASP A 625 11.09 -2.91 12.37
C ASP A 625 12.28 -1.98 12.13
N SER A 626 12.42 -0.94 12.96
CA SER A 626 13.59 -0.04 12.91
C SER A 626 14.91 -0.78 13.11
N ARG A 627 14.93 -1.80 13.98
CA ARG A 627 16.15 -2.55 14.31
C ARG A 627 16.45 -3.70 13.35
N MET A 628 15.44 -4.32 12.75
CA MET A 628 15.60 -5.48 11.89
C MET A 628 15.65 -5.10 10.41
N ALA A 629 14.85 -4.13 9.98
CA ALA A 629 14.67 -3.81 8.57
C ALA A 629 15.13 -2.39 8.19
N GLY A 630 15.31 -1.49 9.17
CA GLY A 630 15.66 -0.08 8.92
C GLY A 630 14.43 0.77 8.70
N LEU A 631 14.52 1.77 7.81
CA LEU A 631 13.41 2.68 7.49
C LEU A 631 12.75 2.28 6.16
N GLY A 632 11.44 2.05 6.14
CA GLY A 632 10.72 1.80 4.89
C GLY A 632 9.23 2.10 5.00
N TRP A 633 8.67 2.82 4.01
CA TRP A 633 7.27 3.26 4.06
C TRP A 633 6.31 2.07 4.26
N ARG A 634 6.58 0.94 3.59
CA ARG A 634 5.79 -0.28 3.69
C ARG A 634 5.66 -0.81 5.12
N TYR A 635 6.67 -0.62 5.96
CA TYR A 635 6.69 -1.15 7.33
C TYR A 635 5.75 -0.40 8.29
N ILE A 636 5.22 0.77 7.91
CA ILE A 636 4.12 1.40 8.65
C ILE A 636 2.89 0.48 8.72
N ALA A 637 2.72 -0.41 7.72
CA ALA A 637 1.64 -1.39 7.71
C ALA A 637 1.74 -2.42 8.85
N ASP A 638 2.92 -2.61 9.44
CA ASP A 638 3.14 -3.59 10.51
C ASP A 638 2.48 -3.15 11.82
N PHE A 639 2.52 -1.85 12.10
CA PHE A 639 2.11 -1.29 13.39
C PHE A 639 0.97 -0.26 13.31
N GLY A 640 0.77 0.43 12.18
CA GLY A 640 -0.19 1.55 12.07
C GLY A 640 -1.63 1.17 12.43
N TRP A 641 -2.05 -0.05 12.11
CA TRP A 641 -3.38 -0.58 12.45
C TRP A 641 -3.58 -0.79 13.96
N LEU A 642 -2.52 -1.08 14.73
CA LEU A 642 -2.58 -1.19 16.19
C LEU A 642 -2.76 0.18 16.85
N PHE A 643 -2.10 1.22 16.33
CA PHE A 643 -2.35 2.61 16.74
C PHE A 643 -3.79 3.01 16.40
N ALA A 644 -4.31 2.62 15.24
CA ALA A 644 -5.68 2.90 14.86
C ALA A 644 -6.70 2.26 15.82
N LEU A 645 -6.49 0.99 16.20
CA LEU A 645 -7.31 0.33 17.24
C LEU A 645 -7.24 1.10 18.57
N ALA A 646 -6.04 1.42 19.04
CA ALA A 646 -5.85 2.16 20.29
C ALA A 646 -6.47 3.57 20.29
N ALA A 647 -6.60 4.21 19.12
CA ALA A 647 -7.22 5.53 18.97
C ALA A 647 -8.75 5.52 19.07
N LEU A 648 -9.41 4.38 18.78
CA LEU A 648 -10.87 4.27 18.74
C LEU A 648 -11.61 4.85 19.97
N PRO A 649 -11.27 4.52 21.23
CA PRO A 649 -12.01 5.01 22.39
C PRO A 649 -11.90 6.53 22.55
N SER A 650 -10.71 7.10 22.33
CA SER A 650 -10.47 8.53 22.38
C SER A 650 -11.28 9.26 21.31
N LEU A 651 -11.25 8.77 20.07
CA LEU A 651 -11.98 9.35 18.95
C LEU A 651 -13.50 9.27 19.15
N LEU A 652 -14.02 8.14 19.64
CA LEU A 652 -15.45 8.01 19.96
C LEU A 652 -15.92 8.98 21.05
N ILE A 653 -15.07 9.28 22.04
CA ILE A 653 -15.38 10.27 23.08
C ILE A 653 -15.45 11.68 22.48
N VAL A 654 -14.49 12.03 21.61
CA VAL A 654 -14.43 13.34 20.94
C VAL A 654 -15.65 13.56 20.03
N LEU A 655 -16.04 12.53 19.25
CA LEU A 655 -17.17 12.59 18.31
C LEU A 655 -18.55 12.71 18.98
N ASP A 656 -18.63 12.45 20.28
CA ASP A 656 -19.87 12.52 21.06
C ASP A 656 -19.74 13.33 22.35
N CYS A 657 -19.00 14.44 22.31
CA CYS A 657 -18.91 15.33 23.45
C CYS A 657 -20.30 15.95 23.80
N GLY A 658 -20.52 16.27 25.08
CA GLY A 658 -21.84 16.67 25.58
C GLY A 658 -22.35 18.03 25.08
N LYS A 659 -21.44 18.96 24.78
CA LYS A 659 -21.78 20.33 24.36
C LYS A 659 -22.13 20.38 22.87
N PRO A 660 -23.34 20.83 22.44
CA PRO A 660 -23.77 20.75 21.04
C PRO A 660 -22.85 21.46 20.04
N ARG A 661 -22.41 22.69 20.35
CA ARG A 661 -21.47 23.45 19.50
C ARG A 661 -20.13 22.74 19.35
N LEU A 662 -19.54 22.31 20.47
CA LEU A 662 -18.28 21.58 20.48
C LEU A 662 -18.40 20.25 19.73
N ARG A 663 -19.52 19.54 19.85
CA ARG A 663 -19.78 18.28 19.13
C ARG A 663 -19.78 18.47 17.63
N TRP A 664 -20.41 19.53 17.16
CA TRP A 664 -20.39 19.88 15.75
C TRP A 664 -18.96 20.16 15.27
N VAL A 665 -18.21 20.97 16.01
CA VAL A 665 -16.80 21.30 15.68
C VAL A 665 -15.92 20.06 15.70
N CYS A 666 -16.02 19.19 16.70
CA CYS A 666 -15.26 17.94 16.78
C CYS A 666 -15.57 17.00 15.61
N ARG A 667 -16.84 16.88 15.21
CA ARG A 667 -17.24 16.05 14.07
C ARG A 667 -16.74 16.62 12.75
N ALA A 668 -16.83 17.94 12.56
CA ALA A 668 -16.31 18.63 11.38
C ALA A 668 -14.78 18.53 11.31
N GLY A 669 -14.08 18.76 12.42
CA GLY A 669 -12.62 18.63 12.52
C GLY A 669 -12.14 17.20 12.29
N PHE A 670 -12.83 16.20 12.82
CA PHE A 670 -12.54 14.79 12.51
C PHE A 670 -12.69 14.52 11.01
N LEU A 671 -13.80 14.96 10.39
CA LEU A 671 -14.03 14.78 8.96
C LEU A 671 -12.93 15.45 8.14
N ALA A 672 -12.54 16.67 8.50
CA ALA A 672 -11.45 17.39 7.84
C ALA A 672 -10.11 16.63 7.94
N LEU A 673 -9.75 16.13 9.13
CA LEU A 673 -8.53 15.33 9.32
C LEU A 673 -8.56 13.98 8.59
N LEU A 674 -9.73 13.35 8.50
CA LEU A 674 -9.91 12.12 7.72
C LEU A 674 -9.75 12.38 6.23
N LEU A 675 -10.34 13.46 5.70
CA LEU A 675 -10.17 13.88 4.31
C LEU A 675 -8.74 14.31 4.00
N PHE A 676 -8.07 15.00 4.94
CA PHE A 676 -6.65 15.31 4.84
C PHE A 676 -5.81 14.04 4.72
N THR A 677 -6.04 13.05 5.59
CA THR A 677 -5.35 11.74 5.54
C THR A 677 -5.56 11.06 4.19
N LEU A 678 -6.80 11.09 3.66
CA LEU A 678 -7.13 10.53 2.35
C LEU A 678 -6.40 11.26 1.22
N VAL A 679 -6.38 12.60 1.24
CA VAL A 679 -5.69 13.42 0.23
C VAL A 679 -4.18 13.15 0.26
N VAL A 680 -3.56 13.15 1.44
CA VAL A 680 -2.13 12.82 1.59
C VAL A 680 -1.83 11.42 1.06
N ALA A 681 -2.67 10.43 1.39
CA ALA A 681 -2.49 9.07 0.90
C ALA A 681 -2.59 9.00 -0.63
N LEU A 682 -3.55 9.69 -1.24
CA LEU A 682 -3.69 9.78 -2.70
C LEU A 682 -2.51 10.51 -3.37
N MET A 683 -2.07 11.65 -2.83
CA MET A 683 -0.89 12.37 -3.33
C MET A 683 0.37 11.52 -3.26
N SER A 684 0.50 10.71 -2.21
CA SER A 684 1.64 9.82 -2.01
C SER A 684 1.77 8.72 -3.07
N LEU A 685 0.68 8.38 -3.79
CA LEU A 685 0.71 7.46 -4.94
C LEU A 685 1.51 8.04 -6.11
N PHE A 686 1.51 9.38 -6.26
CA PHE A 686 2.17 10.09 -7.35
C PHE A 686 3.54 10.67 -6.93
N LEU A 687 4.05 10.29 -5.77
CA LEU A 687 5.28 10.87 -5.22
C LEU A 687 6.51 10.37 -6.03
N PRO A 688 7.27 11.27 -6.68
CA PRO A 688 8.47 10.90 -7.43
C PRO A 688 9.65 10.60 -6.48
N GLY A 689 10.65 9.88 -6.99
CA GLY A 689 11.84 9.51 -6.21
C GLY A 689 11.64 8.28 -5.31
N ARG A 690 10.60 7.50 -5.59
CA ARG A 690 10.34 6.18 -5.02
C ARG A 690 10.59 5.12 -6.09
N ASP A 691 11.06 3.94 -5.69
CA ASP A 691 11.32 2.84 -6.61
C ASP A 691 10.09 2.42 -7.42
N ASP A 692 8.89 2.63 -6.85
CA ASP A 692 7.59 2.32 -7.41
C ASP A 692 6.77 3.57 -7.80
N GLU A 693 7.43 4.67 -8.18
CA GLU A 693 6.74 5.88 -8.61
C GLU A 693 5.76 5.63 -9.78
N MET A 694 4.58 6.24 -9.70
CA MET A 694 3.53 6.09 -10.72
C MET A 694 4.00 6.55 -12.11
N LEU A 695 4.94 7.50 -12.18
CA LEU A 695 5.53 7.93 -13.44
C LEU A 695 6.24 6.78 -14.18
N ARG A 696 6.83 5.83 -13.45
CA ARG A 696 7.50 4.66 -14.04
C ARG A 696 6.53 3.52 -14.35
N ASN A 697 5.58 3.26 -13.44
CA ASN A 697 4.67 2.11 -13.55
C ASN A 697 3.44 2.37 -14.43
N ASN A 698 2.92 3.60 -14.43
CA ASN A 698 1.79 4.03 -15.25
C ASN A 698 1.94 5.53 -15.63
N PRO A 699 2.88 5.85 -16.54
CA PRO A 699 3.16 7.23 -16.95
C PRO A 699 1.91 7.93 -17.50
N ALA A 700 1.03 7.21 -18.21
CA ALA A 700 -0.19 7.78 -18.76
C ALA A 700 -1.10 8.32 -17.64
N LEU A 701 -1.40 7.50 -16.62
CA LEU A 701 -2.20 7.93 -15.47
C LEU A 701 -1.53 9.07 -14.70
N TYR A 702 -0.20 9.00 -14.49
CA TYR A 702 0.54 10.06 -13.82
C TYR A 702 0.37 11.41 -14.54
N LEU A 703 0.64 11.43 -15.86
CA LEU A 703 0.62 12.64 -16.66
C LEU A 703 -0.79 13.16 -16.89
N ASP A 704 -1.78 12.27 -17.02
CA ASP A 704 -3.19 12.65 -17.10
C ASP A 704 -3.62 13.41 -15.84
N VAL A 705 -3.30 12.89 -14.65
CA VAL A 705 -3.63 13.56 -13.38
C VAL A 705 -2.79 14.83 -13.18
N GLN A 706 -1.51 14.81 -13.52
CA GLN A 706 -0.65 15.99 -13.48
C GLN A 706 -1.19 17.12 -14.37
N SER A 707 -1.74 16.80 -15.55
CA SER A 707 -2.31 17.76 -16.50
C SER A 707 -3.54 18.50 -15.95
N TRP A 708 -4.16 18.00 -14.87
CA TRP A 708 -5.26 18.71 -14.20
C TRP A 708 -4.77 19.96 -13.47
N PHE A 709 -3.46 20.05 -13.19
CA PHE A 709 -2.87 21.11 -12.36
C PHE A 709 -1.82 21.94 -13.10
N MET A 710 -0.98 21.32 -13.94
CA MET A 710 0.22 21.95 -14.51
C MET A 710 -0.04 22.94 -15.66
N LEU A 711 -1.26 23.03 -16.16
CA LEU A 711 -1.59 23.90 -17.29
C LEU A 711 -2.12 25.28 -16.86
N GLY A 712 -2.47 25.45 -15.57
CA GLY A 712 -3.33 26.54 -15.05
C GLY A 712 -2.65 27.81 -14.56
#